data_AF-A0A1B1TFS2-F1
#
_entry.id   AF-A0A1B1TFS2-F1
#
_cell.length_a   1.000
_cell.length_b   1.000
_cell.length_c   1.000
_cell.angle_alpha   90.00
_cell.angle_beta   90.00
_cell.angle_gamma   90.00
#
_symmetry.space_group_name_H-M   'P 1'
#
loop_
_entity.id
_entity.type
_entity.pdbx_description
1 polymer ?
#
loop_
_entity_poly.entity_id
_entity_poly.type
_entity_poly.pdbx_seq_one_letter_code
_entity_poly.pdbx_strand_id
1 'polypeptide(L)'
;MSLDDDPDGMGIEDLMYMADYDENGNMSWDEFHEYMSSLAQSGDDIDNATWDYWADEFDGADGDGDGQLNMDELYEFWSRIMAPDDGMDAEDLMYMADYDGDGNINWDEFHEFAYNYMGGDDIDNATWDYWADLFDGADGDEDGQLNMEELNEFWNRAMSPDDDWDLSDFAVEQHWTVSLGFTYGDNFTFYLGATQMLSDDFKSTADMLMGDGDGYLNSTEAEQVYFWLLDNLDTNPEGPENITLNGIPAEIVFVGYDIMDISHDNPNQPAIMTMWDLIFHNVESNSDGHYTFEYMENIYDEGLETQANFCAVSYDYSYQIMDFVWNGTNIDPADINECIGLDIGEIVPSFSITYGQETNVDYDNDGVNNEDDAFPYDPSESMDTDGDGWGDNSDAFPEDGTEWLDTDGDGIGDNADTDYDGDGTDDSMEDSDGDGVNDAEDDFPNDANESTDTDGDGVGDNSDVFPDDANESSDLDGDGIGDNSDDDADGDGTPNNVDAFPLTDSSNDADNDGVANDLDHFPNDPNEYFDSDGDGVGDNADTDDDGDGVLDSTDAFPYDPSETMDTDGDGLGDNADEFPNDATERVDSDGDGVGDNADVFPSDTTEWADTDGDGVGDNSDAFPNDASEIVDSDGDGVGNNADAFPYDANEQSDSDGNGVGDNAQADQENGGTTPVDPEPVEESGSFLPGFSAIMGIISMLGAAILVAGRRKD
;
A
#
# COMPACT_ATOMS: atom_id res chain seq x y z
N MET A 1 11.17 19.38 28.22
CA MET A 1 11.60 20.66 27.59
C MET A 1 11.55 20.43 26.09
N SER A 2 10.74 21.16 25.33
CA SER A 2 11.05 21.33 23.90
C SER A 2 12.11 22.44 23.86
N LEU A 3 13.25 22.15 23.26
CA LEU A 3 14.35 23.08 23.05
C LEU A 3 14.18 23.81 21.71
N ASP A 4 12.95 24.06 21.28
CA ASP A 4 12.64 24.83 20.05
C ASP A 4 12.83 26.35 20.20
N ASP A 5 13.41 26.81 21.30
CA ASP A 5 13.82 28.20 21.46
C ASP A 5 15.32 28.25 21.75
N ASP A 6 16.11 28.03 20.70
CA ASP A 6 17.48 28.51 20.65
C ASP A 6 17.56 29.90 19.99
N PRO A 7 17.84 30.95 20.76
CA PRO A 7 18.62 32.07 20.29
C PRO A 7 20.06 31.92 20.80
N ASP A 8 20.89 31.22 20.01
CA ASP A 8 22.37 31.18 19.99
C ASP A 8 23.05 29.84 20.37
N GLY A 9 22.81 28.77 19.61
CA GLY A 9 23.43 27.44 19.58
C GLY A 9 24.45 27.15 20.68
N MET A 10 24.00 26.57 21.80
CA MET A 10 24.90 26.05 22.83
C MET A 10 25.62 24.80 22.31
N GLY A 11 26.89 24.97 21.94
CA GLY A 11 27.78 23.83 21.72
C GLY A 11 28.19 23.18 23.04
N ILE A 12 28.64 21.93 22.99
CA ILE A 12 29.08 21.21 24.19
C ILE A 12 30.30 21.85 24.88
N GLU A 13 31.09 22.65 24.14
CA GLU A 13 32.14 23.50 24.73
C GLU A 13 31.55 24.54 25.70
N ASP A 14 30.37 25.07 25.39
CA ASP A 14 29.64 25.99 26.27
C ASP A 14 29.05 25.24 27.47
N LEU A 15 28.59 24.00 27.30
CA LEU A 15 28.12 23.14 28.38
C LEU A 15 29.25 22.85 29.39
N MET A 16 30.42 22.42 28.91
CA MET A 16 31.60 22.23 29.74
C MET A 16 31.95 23.52 30.49
N TYR A 17 31.93 24.67 29.80
CA TYR A 17 32.24 25.96 30.43
C TYR A 17 31.21 26.42 31.48
N MET A 18 29.95 26.02 31.35
CA MET A 18 28.87 26.44 32.25
C MET A 18 28.66 25.49 33.44
N ALA A 19 28.97 24.20 33.27
CA ALA A 19 28.75 23.16 34.27
C ALA A 19 30.02 22.77 35.05
N ASP A 20 31.24 22.99 34.52
CA ASP A 20 32.51 22.83 35.26
C ASP A 20 32.64 23.94 36.34
N TYR A 21 32.03 23.71 37.50
CA TYR A 21 31.98 24.67 38.59
C TYR A 21 33.30 24.79 39.34
N ASP A 22 34.16 23.78 39.28
CA ASP A 22 35.47 23.80 39.94
C ASP A 22 36.64 24.24 39.03
N GLU A 23 36.34 24.52 37.76
CA GLU A 23 37.24 25.01 36.69
C GLU A 23 38.43 24.08 36.45
N ASN A 24 38.24 22.76 36.58
CA ASN A 24 39.30 21.77 36.41
C ASN A 24 39.46 21.29 34.95
N GLY A 25 38.50 21.59 34.08
CA GLY A 25 38.48 21.22 32.66
C GLY A 25 37.77 19.90 32.36
N ASN A 26 37.18 19.24 33.36
CA ASN A 26 36.41 18.01 33.29
C ASN A 26 35.09 18.22 34.06
N MET A 27 34.06 17.44 33.72
CA MET A 27 32.75 17.50 34.34
C MET A 27 32.48 16.27 35.20
N SER A 28 32.14 16.44 36.47
CA SER A 28 31.64 15.34 37.30
C SER A 28 30.12 15.16 37.19
N TRP A 29 29.62 13.96 37.54
CA TRP A 29 28.18 13.70 37.56
C TRP A 29 27.41 14.68 38.45
N ASP A 30 27.98 15.04 39.61
CA ASP A 30 27.38 16.02 40.52
C ASP A 30 27.23 17.40 39.85
N GLU A 31 28.21 17.81 39.03
CA GLU A 31 28.21 19.08 38.29
C GLU A 31 27.18 19.06 37.14
N PHE A 32 27.15 17.98 36.36
CA PHE A 32 26.16 17.78 35.30
C PHE A 32 24.72 17.78 35.85
N HIS A 33 24.48 16.97 36.88
CA HIS A 33 23.17 16.87 37.54
C HIS A 33 22.74 18.21 38.15
N GLU A 34 23.67 18.98 38.76
CA GLU A 34 23.36 20.31 39.31
C GLU A 34 23.02 21.31 38.21
N TYR A 35 23.74 21.31 37.09
CA TYR A 35 23.47 22.17 35.94
C TYR A 35 22.11 21.87 35.31
N MET A 36 21.83 20.60 34.99
CA MET A 36 20.56 20.18 34.39
C MET A 36 19.37 20.40 35.33
N SER A 37 19.55 20.16 36.63
CA SER A 37 18.54 20.49 37.64
C SER A 37 18.29 22.01 37.75
N SER A 38 19.28 22.83 37.43
CA SER A 38 19.14 24.29 37.43
C SER A 38 18.34 24.82 36.23
N LEU A 39 18.37 24.08 35.12
CA LEU A 39 17.60 24.38 33.92
C LEU A 39 16.12 24.00 34.08
N ALA A 40 15.82 22.91 34.80
CA ALA A 40 14.45 22.47 35.10
C ALA A 40 13.67 23.54 35.91
N GLN A 41 12.81 24.32 35.25
CA GLN A 41 12.02 25.38 35.88
C GLN A 41 10.77 24.80 36.58
N SER A 42 11.02 24.15 37.72
CA SER A 42 10.09 23.58 38.71
C SER A 42 10.33 22.08 38.86
N GLY A 43 10.50 21.64 40.10
CA GLY A 43 11.16 20.37 40.45
C GLY A 43 10.34 19.09 40.21
N ASP A 44 9.67 18.97 39.05
CA ASP A 44 8.94 17.78 38.61
C ASP A 44 9.23 17.42 37.11
N ASP A 45 10.23 18.00 36.44
CA ASP A 45 10.40 17.88 34.97
C ASP A 45 11.35 16.76 34.47
N ILE A 46 12.13 16.11 35.33
CA ILE A 46 12.98 14.97 34.94
C ILE A 46 12.70 13.84 35.93
N ASP A 47 12.14 12.73 35.43
CA ASP A 47 11.79 11.59 36.26
C ASP A 47 13.04 10.79 36.69
N ASN A 48 12.87 9.93 37.70
CA ASN A 48 14.00 9.15 38.22
C ASN A 48 14.54 8.14 37.20
N ALA A 49 13.74 7.67 36.23
CA ALA A 49 14.19 6.73 35.23
C ALA A 49 15.11 7.40 34.20
N THR A 50 14.80 8.64 33.81
CA THR A 50 15.71 9.47 32.99
C THR A 50 17.01 9.76 33.73
N TRP A 51 16.96 10.06 35.04
CA TRP A 51 18.18 10.24 35.83
C TRP A 51 19.02 8.98 35.97
N ASP A 52 18.37 7.83 36.16
CA ASP A 52 19.06 6.53 36.23
C ASP A 52 19.70 6.19 34.88
N TYR A 53 19.02 6.44 33.75
CA TYR A 53 19.56 6.26 32.40
C TYR A 53 20.77 7.16 32.14
N TRP A 54 20.66 8.47 32.41
CA TRP A 54 21.80 9.38 32.23
C TRP A 54 22.98 9.05 33.15
N ALA A 55 22.73 8.50 34.35
CA ALA A 55 23.80 8.07 35.24
C ALA A 55 24.56 6.86 34.67
N ASP A 56 23.83 5.89 34.12
CA ASP A 56 24.42 4.71 33.47
C ASP A 56 25.22 5.11 32.22
N GLU A 57 24.73 6.05 31.40
CA GLU A 57 25.47 6.56 30.24
C GLU A 57 26.69 7.42 30.61
N PHE A 58 26.60 8.19 31.70
CA PHE A 58 27.75 8.94 32.21
C PHE A 58 28.87 8.00 32.65
N ASP A 59 28.52 6.95 33.40
CA ASP A 59 29.48 5.89 33.78
C ASP A 59 29.99 5.12 32.54
N GLY A 60 29.17 5.02 31.49
CA GLY A 60 29.50 4.39 30.22
C GLY A 60 30.44 5.21 29.33
N ALA A 61 30.46 6.52 29.49
CA ALA A 61 31.33 7.45 28.76
C ALA A 61 32.62 7.81 29.53
N ASP A 62 32.69 7.54 30.84
CA ASP A 62 33.92 7.67 31.65
C ASP A 62 34.94 6.57 31.30
N GLY A 63 35.56 6.71 30.13
CA GLY A 63 36.47 5.72 29.54
C GLY A 63 37.72 5.48 30.38
N ASP A 64 38.18 6.48 31.15
CA ASP A 64 39.34 6.34 32.03
C ASP A 64 39.01 5.94 33.49
N GLY A 65 37.72 6.02 33.86
CA GLY A 65 37.15 5.55 35.12
C GLY A 65 37.52 6.42 36.32
N ASP A 66 37.83 7.71 36.11
CA ASP A 66 38.20 8.64 37.18
C ASP A 66 37.00 9.36 37.84
N GLY A 67 35.79 9.13 37.30
CA GLY A 67 34.52 9.67 37.77
C GLY A 67 34.23 11.08 37.24
N GLN A 68 34.95 11.53 36.22
CA GLN A 68 34.76 12.81 35.54
C GLN A 68 34.89 12.60 34.03
N LEU A 69 34.14 13.37 33.26
CA LEU A 69 34.25 13.38 31.81
C LEU A 69 35.17 14.53 31.40
N ASN A 70 36.27 14.21 30.74
CA ASN A 70 37.01 15.20 29.96
C ASN A 70 36.17 15.65 28.74
N MET A 71 36.67 16.58 27.92
CA MET A 71 35.87 17.09 26.79
C MET A 71 35.44 15.97 25.83
N ASP A 72 36.33 15.03 25.51
CA ASP A 72 36.05 13.95 24.55
C ASP A 72 35.02 12.95 25.15
N GLU A 73 35.16 12.61 26.43
CA GLU A 73 34.19 11.78 27.17
C GLU A 73 32.85 12.49 27.37
N LEU A 74 32.85 13.83 27.48
CA LEU A 74 31.62 14.63 27.57
C LEU A 74 30.88 14.61 26.22
N TYR A 75 31.61 14.68 25.10
CA TYR A 75 31.05 14.51 23.76
C TYR A 75 30.37 13.16 23.61
N GLU A 76 31.04 12.08 24.02
CA GLU A 76 30.48 10.72 23.99
C GLU A 76 29.26 10.59 24.90
N PHE A 77 29.30 11.15 26.11
CA PHE A 77 28.13 11.17 26.98
C PHE A 77 26.96 11.93 26.38
N TRP A 78 27.21 13.13 25.84
CA TRP A 78 26.18 14.01 25.30
C TRP A 78 25.53 13.43 24.05
N SER A 79 26.29 12.77 23.16
CA SER A 79 25.73 12.09 21.99
C SER A 79 24.80 10.94 22.37
N ARG A 80 25.08 10.21 23.44
CA ARG A 80 24.23 9.11 23.93
C ARG A 80 22.91 9.56 24.58
N ILE A 81 22.86 10.81 25.10
CA ILE A 81 21.68 11.30 25.83
C ILE A 81 20.87 12.38 25.09
N MET A 82 21.41 12.96 24.01
CA MET A 82 20.80 14.06 23.24
C MET A 82 20.58 13.71 21.76
N ALA A 83 20.23 12.48 21.41
CA ALA A 83 19.67 12.22 20.07
C ALA A 83 18.26 12.84 19.99
N PRO A 84 18.11 14.00 19.31
CA PRO A 84 17.04 14.12 18.33
C PRO A 84 17.43 14.93 17.07
N ASP A 85 16.86 14.52 15.93
CA ASP A 85 16.46 15.31 14.76
C ASP A 85 17.48 15.89 13.75
N ASP A 86 18.78 15.87 13.96
CA ASP A 86 19.75 16.18 12.87
C ASP A 86 20.66 14.96 12.67
N GLY A 87 20.44 14.24 11.57
CA GLY A 87 21.16 13.02 11.23
C GLY A 87 22.69 13.14 11.31
N MET A 88 23.34 11.99 11.49
CA MET A 88 24.80 11.84 11.46
C MET A 88 25.40 12.57 10.24
N ASP A 89 26.55 13.21 10.39
CA ASP A 89 27.28 13.77 9.25
C ASP A 89 28.64 13.08 9.06
N ALA A 90 29.35 13.40 7.96
CA ALA A 90 30.66 12.82 7.68
C ALA A 90 31.70 13.14 8.77
N GLU A 91 31.54 14.27 9.48
CA GLU A 91 32.44 14.62 10.58
C GLU A 91 32.16 13.72 11.80
N ASP A 92 30.89 13.47 12.12
CA ASP A 92 30.47 12.53 13.17
C ASP A 92 30.91 11.09 12.86
N LEU A 93 30.73 10.63 11.62
CA LEU A 93 31.18 9.30 11.18
C LEU A 93 32.70 9.15 11.32
N MET A 94 33.48 10.18 10.94
CA MET A 94 34.93 10.18 11.12
C MET A 94 35.32 9.98 12.58
N TYR A 95 34.64 10.65 13.51
CA TYR A 95 34.95 10.54 14.92
C TYR A 95 34.50 9.20 15.55
N MET A 96 33.45 8.58 15.03
CA MET A 96 32.91 7.33 15.61
C MET A 96 33.53 6.05 15.03
N ALA A 97 33.95 6.07 13.76
CA ALA A 97 34.48 4.89 13.07
C ALA A 97 36.02 4.86 12.98
N ASP A 98 36.75 5.97 13.14
CA ASP A 98 38.23 6.00 13.19
C ASP A 98 38.76 5.41 14.52
N TYR A 99 38.68 4.08 14.65
CA TYR A 99 39.08 3.38 15.87
C TYR A 99 40.58 3.43 16.15
N ASP A 100 41.42 3.63 15.12
CA ASP A 100 42.87 3.67 15.28
C ASP A 100 43.47 5.09 15.43
N GLY A 101 42.64 6.12 15.15
CA GLY A 101 42.90 7.54 15.38
C GLY A 101 43.88 8.14 14.39
N ASP A 102 43.96 7.61 13.17
CA ASP A 102 44.87 8.10 12.12
C ASP A 102 44.28 9.23 11.26
N GLY A 103 42.99 9.53 11.44
CA GLY A 103 42.23 10.57 10.75
C GLY A 103 41.66 10.14 9.42
N ASN A 104 41.65 8.83 9.14
CA ASN A 104 41.00 8.19 8.02
C ASN A 104 40.16 6.99 8.53
N ILE A 105 39.20 6.52 7.73
CA ILE A 105 38.46 5.28 8.03
C ILE A 105 38.81 4.23 6.98
N ASN A 106 39.16 3.01 7.39
CA ASN A 106 39.22 1.86 6.48
C ASN A 106 37.94 1.02 6.49
N TRP A 107 37.77 0.11 5.53
CA TRP A 107 36.55 -0.70 5.42
C TRP A 107 36.24 -1.53 6.69
N ASP A 108 37.26 -2.11 7.34
CA ASP A 108 37.03 -2.90 8.56
C ASP A 108 36.51 -2.02 9.70
N GLU A 109 36.99 -0.77 9.79
CA GLU A 109 36.55 0.24 10.75
C GLU A 109 35.11 0.70 10.47
N PHE A 110 34.78 1.00 9.22
CA PHE A 110 33.42 1.36 8.80
C PHE A 110 32.44 0.21 9.01
N HIS A 111 32.81 -1.01 8.62
CA HIS A 111 31.97 -2.20 8.77
C HIS A 111 31.74 -2.54 10.25
N GLU A 112 32.75 -2.42 11.11
CA GLU A 112 32.58 -2.62 12.55
C GLU A 112 31.69 -1.54 13.19
N PHE A 113 31.83 -0.28 12.77
CA PHE A 113 30.95 0.80 13.18
C PHE A 113 29.50 0.52 12.76
N ALA A 114 29.25 0.28 11.48
CA ALA A 114 27.93 0.02 10.92
C ALA A 114 27.30 -1.25 11.53
N TYR A 115 28.07 -2.32 11.70
CA TYR A 115 27.58 -3.56 12.32
C TYR A 115 27.12 -3.34 13.78
N ASN A 116 27.83 -2.51 14.55
CA ASN A 116 27.46 -2.23 15.94
C ASN A 116 26.34 -1.18 16.06
N TYR A 117 26.26 -0.24 15.12
CA TYR A 117 25.26 0.83 15.12
C TYR A 117 23.90 0.38 14.55
N MET A 118 23.93 -0.54 13.56
CA MET A 118 22.76 -0.97 12.78
C MET A 118 22.30 -2.41 13.07
N GLY A 119 22.80 -3.05 14.15
CA GLY A 119 22.36 -4.41 14.51
C GLY A 119 22.75 -5.48 13.47
N GLY A 120 24.00 -5.51 13.02
CA GLY A 120 24.46 -6.24 11.83
C GLY A 120 24.31 -7.77 11.78
N ASP A 121 23.65 -8.40 12.75
CA ASP A 121 23.18 -9.79 12.63
C ASP A 121 21.99 -9.92 11.65
N ASP A 122 21.28 -8.82 11.36
CA ASP A 122 20.08 -8.78 10.52
C ASP A 122 20.30 -8.16 9.13
N ILE A 123 21.53 -7.73 8.79
CA ILE A 123 21.88 -7.14 7.48
C ILE A 123 22.39 -8.23 6.53
N ASP A 124 21.78 -8.33 5.34
CA ASP A 124 22.18 -9.31 4.33
C ASP A 124 23.49 -8.93 3.60
N ASN A 125 24.06 -9.89 2.86
CA ASN A 125 25.34 -9.67 2.18
C ASN A 125 25.22 -8.71 0.99
N ALA A 126 24.05 -8.62 0.34
CA ALA A 126 23.85 -7.73 -0.81
C ALA A 126 23.90 -6.26 -0.37
N THR A 127 23.33 -5.96 0.79
CA THR A 127 23.42 -4.66 1.45
C THR A 127 24.88 -4.34 1.81
N TRP A 128 25.62 -5.31 2.37
CA TRP A 128 27.04 -5.12 2.67
C TRP A 128 27.90 -4.90 1.42
N ASP A 129 27.60 -5.58 0.31
CA ASP A 129 28.29 -5.42 -0.97
C ASP A 129 28.01 -4.03 -1.56
N TYR A 130 26.79 -3.51 -1.46
CA TYR A 130 26.44 -2.14 -1.84
C TYR A 130 27.26 -1.10 -1.04
N TRP A 131 27.35 -1.25 0.28
CA TRP A 131 28.17 -0.37 1.11
C TRP A 131 29.66 -0.44 0.77
N ALA A 132 30.16 -1.62 0.41
CA ALA A 132 31.54 -1.81 -0.02
C ALA A 132 31.82 -1.11 -1.36
N ASP A 133 30.89 -1.21 -2.31
CA ASP A 133 30.99 -0.54 -3.61
C ASP A 133 30.91 1.00 -3.47
N LEU A 134 30.08 1.51 -2.54
CA LEU A 134 30.06 2.93 -2.21
C LEU A 134 31.37 3.41 -1.59
N PHE A 135 31.92 2.62 -0.68
CA PHE A 135 33.19 2.90 -0.01
C PHE A 135 34.35 2.94 -1.00
N ASP A 136 34.48 1.91 -1.83
CA ASP A 136 35.49 1.85 -2.90
C ASP A 136 35.27 2.94 -3.96
N GLY A 137 34.01 3.29 -4.22
CA GLY A 137 33.64 4.37 -5.14
C GLY A 137 34.01 5.77 -4.63
N ALA A 138 34.15 5.93 -3.32
CA ALA A 138 34.55 7.18 -2.67
C ALA A 138 36.07 7.27 -2.41
N ASP A 139 36.78 6.14 -2.38
CA ASP A 139 38.24 6.08 -2.29
C ASP A 139 38.91 6.54 -3.61
N GLY A 140 38.91 7.85 -3.82
CA GLY A 140 39.39 8.48 -5.05
C GLY A 140 40.89 8.32 -5.29
N ASP A 141 41.68 7.94 -4.28
CA ASP A 141 43.12 7.70 -4.40
C ASP A 141 43.57 6.24 -4.33
N GLU A 142 42.61 5.32 -4.17
CA GLU A 142 42.74 3.85 -4.17
C GLU A 142 43.73 3.34 -3.10
N ASP A 143 43.78 3.99 -1.93
CA ASP A 143 44.66 3.59 -0.82
C ASP A 143 44.01 2.68 0.23
N GLY A 144 42.70 2.46 0.10
CA GLY A 144 41.87 1.60 0.95
C GLY A 144 41.40 2.28 2.23
N GLN A 145 41.54 3.61 2.32
CA GLN A 145 41.05 4.42 3.43
C GLN A 145 40.30 5.65 2.89
N LEU A 146 39.30 6.13 3.60
CA LEU A 146 38.62 7.39 3.29
C LEU A 146 39.16 8.49 4.20
N ASN A 147 39.82 9.48 3.60
CA ASN A 147 40.13 10.73 4.31
C ASN A 147 38.89 11.63 4.39
N MET A 148 38.90 12.70 5.19
CA MET A 148 37.72 13.57 5.37
C MET A 148 37.10 14.12 4.06
N GLU A 149 37.87 14.32 2.98
CA GLU A 149 37.31 14.76 1.68
C GLU A 149 36.57 13.62 0.97
N GLU A 150 37.14 12.41 0.99
CA GLU A 150 36.55 11.18 0.43
C GLU A 150 35.40 10.66 1.29
N LEU A 151 35.46 10.82 2.61
CA LEU A 151 34.39 10.49 3.53
C LEU A 151 33.19 11.43 3.34
N ASN A 152 33.42 12.71 3.04
CA ASN A 152 32.35 13.61 2.63
C ASN A 152 31.77 13.17 1.27
N GLU A 153 32.57 12.66 0.34
CA GLU A 153 32.07 12.14 -0.94
C GLU A 153 31.26 10.85 -0.73
N PHE A 154 31.75 9.92 0.09
CA PHE A 154 31.05 8.73 0.57
C PHE A 154 29.73 9.09 1.24
N TRP A 155 29.75 10.02 2.20
CA TRP A 155 28.57 10.46 2.94
C TRP A 155 27.55 11.15 2.03
N ASN A 156 28.01 12.02 1.12
CA ASN A 156 27.12 12.64 0.13
C ASN A 156 26.59 11.62 -0.88
N ARG A 157 27.33 10.56 -1.20
CA ARG A 157 26.85 9.49 -2.09
C ARG A 157 25.84 8.57 -1.39
N ALA A 158 26.02 8.38 -0.09
CA ALA A 158 25.08 7.64 0.75
C ALA A 158 23.83 8.46 1.15
N MET A 159 23.93 9.80 1.21
CA MET A 159 22.89 10.66 1.83
C MET A 159 22.45 11.90 1.02
N SER A 160 22.97 12.17 -0.19
CA SER A 160 22.53 13.32 -1.02
C SER A 160 21.72 12.89 -2.25
N PRO A 161 20.58 13.54 -2.54
CA PRO A 161 19.49 12.98 -3.35
C PRO A 161 19.49 13.50 -4.80
N ASP A 162 20.67 13.64 -5.41
CA ASP A 162 20.79 14.46 -6.63
C ASP A 162 21.32 13.72 -7.88
N ASP A 163 21.37 12.38 -7.96
CA ASP A 163 21.46 11.67 -9.26
C ASP A 163 21.41 10.10 -9.23
N ASP A 164 21.09 9.40 -8.12
CA ASP A 164 21.14 7.90 -8.12
C ASP A 164 20.08 7.19 -7.25
N TRP A 165 19.05 7.90 -6.80
CA TRP A 165 17.85 7.30 -6.18
C TRP A 165 16.63 7.82 -6.95
N ASP A 166 16.35 7.22 -8.09
CA ASP A 166 15.08 7.45 -8.77
C ASP A 166 14.06 6.40 -8.29
N LEU A 167 12.81 6.81 -8.13
CA LEU A 167 11.71 5.88 -7.87
C LEU A 167 11.57 4.86 -9.02
N SER A 168 12.08 5.20 -10.20
CA SER A 168 12.21 4.28 -11.33
C SER A 168 13.14 3.10 -11.05
N ASP A 169 14.15 3.24 -10.17
CA ASP A 169 15.08 2.15 -9.83
C ASP A 169 14.41 1.06 -8.99
N PHE A 170 13.39 1.45 -8.21
CA PHE A 170 12.59 0.52 -7.42
C PHE A 170 11.28 0.14 -8.11
N ALA A 171 10.99 0.69 -9.28
CA ALA A 171 9.75 0.44 -9.98
C ALA A 171 9.69 -1.02 -10.47
N VAL A 172 8.66 -1.77 -10.07
CA VAL A 172 8.44 -3.16 -10.54
C VAL A 172 7.29 -3.25 -11.54
N GLU A 173 6.23 -2.47 -11.33
CA GLU A 173 5.05 -2.49 -12.20
C GLU A 173 4.35 -1.12 -12.24
N GLN A 174 3.87 -0.73 -13.42
CA GLN A 174 3.08 0.49 -13.62
C GLN A 174 1.66 0.21 -14.10
N HIS A 175 0.65 0.76 -13.44
CA HIS A 175 -0.74 0.71 -13.90
C HIS A 175 -1.21 2.07 -14.42
N TRP A 176 -1.43 2.15 -15.73
CA TRP A 176 -2.01 3.30 -16.40
C TRP A 176 -3.53 3.17 -16.47
N THR A 177 -4.24 4.20 -16.05
CA THR A 177 -5.70 4.25 -16.12
C THR A 177 -6.16 5.50 -16.86
N VAL A 178 -7.07 5.33 -17.80
CA VAL A 178 -7.78 6.44 -18.46
C VAL A 178 -9.25 6.35 -18.10
N SER A 179 -9.77 7.41 -17.53
CA SER A 179 -11.19 7.49 -17.16
C SER A 179 -11.83 8.82 -17.52
N LEU A 180 -13.12 8.75 -17.85
CA LEU A 180 -13.96 9.93 -17.99
C LEU A 180 -14.44 10.38 -16.60
N GLY A 181 -14.18 11.64 -16.26
CA GLY A 181 -14.60 12.28 -15.02
C GLY A 181 -15.90 13.09 -15.13
N PHE A 182 -16.20 13.88 -14.09
CA PHE A 182 -17.44 14.64 -13.94
C PHE A 182 -17.70 15.62 -15.11
N THR A 183 -18.98 15.71 -15.51
CA THR A 183 -19.45 16.65 -16.53
C THR A 183 -20.17 17.84 -15.87
N TYR A 184 -19.79 19.08 -16.24
CA TYR A 184 -20.55 20.27 -15.83
C TYR A 184 -20.74 21.22 -17.01
N GLY A 185 -21.92 21.14 -17.64
CA GLY A 185 -22.24 21.91 -18.84
C GLY A 185 -21.45 21.40 -20.06
N ASP A 186 -20.77 22.31 -20.77
CA ASP A 186 -19.99 22.00 -21.98
C ASP A 186 -18.51 21.66 -21.70
N ASN A 187 -18.18 21.30 -20.45
CA ASN A 187 -16.83 20.97 -20.01
C ASN A 187 -16.75 19.50 -19.59
N PHE A 188 -15.69 18.84 -20.06
CA PHE A 188 -15.36 17.45 -19.72
C PHE A 188 -14.00 17.42 -19.03
N THR A 189 -13.89 16.64 -17.97
CA THR A 189 -12.61 16.31 -17.35
C THR A 189 -12.33 14.84 -17.61
N PHE A 190 -11.13 14.53 -18.09
CA PHE A 190 -10.61 13.17 -18.13
C PHE A 190 -9.48 13.04 -17.11
N TYR A 191 -9.46 11.91 -16.42
CA TYR A 191 -8.36 11.52 -15.57
C TYR A 191 -7.48 10.56 -16.34
N LEU A 192 -6.20 10.91 -16.47
CA LEU A 192 -5.15 9.99 -16.84
C LEU A 192 -4.31 9.80 -15.58
N GLY A 193 -4.31 8.60 -15.02
CA GLY A 193 -3.51 8.26 -13.85
C GLY A 193 -2.48 7.20 -14.21
N ALA A 194 -1.30 7.26 -13.60
CA ALA A 194 -0.33 6.17 -13.58
C ALA A 194 -0.01 5.86 -12.12
N THR A 195 -0.13 4.59 -11.76
CA THR A 195 0.17 4.09 -10.43
C THR A 195 1.44 3.25 -10.51
N GLN A 196 2.46 3.63 -9.76
CA GLN A 196 3.73 2.92 -9.66
C GLN A 196 3.71 1.99 -8.45
N MET A 197 3.96 0.71 -8.69
CA MET A 197 4.33 -0.25 -7.66
C MET A 197 5.85 -0.27 -7.55
N LEU A 198 6.35 -0.19 -6.32
CA LEU A 198 7.78 -0.27 -6.02
C LEU A 198 8.09 -1.65 -5.45
N SER A 199 9.33 -2.11 -5.61
CA SER A 199 9.86 -3.32 -5.00
C SER A 199 9.85 -3.20 -3.47
N ASP A 200 9.87 -4.35 -2.79
CA ASP A 200 10.01 -4.35 -1.32
C ASP A 200 11.38 -3.81 -0.88
N ASP A 201 12.39 -3.83 -1.76
CA ASP A 201 13.68 -3.17 -1.53
C ASP A 201 13.53 -1.67 -1.28
N PHE A 202 12.54 -1.00 -1.87
CA PHE A 202 12.28 0.40 -1.54
C PHE A 202 11.92 0.58 -0.07
N LYS A 203 11.09 -0.32 0.49
CA LYS A 203 10.60 -0.20 1.86
C LYS A 203 11.71 -0.48 2.87
N SER A 204 12.52 -1.52 2.62
CA SER A 204 13.68 -1.82 3.46
C SER A 204 14.73 -0.71 3.40
N THR A 205 14.94 -0.12 2.22
CA THR A 205 15.92 0.95 2.08
C THR A 205 15.41 2.28 2.66
N ALA A 206 14.11 2.57 2.52
CA ALA A 206 13.48 3.75 3.14
C ALA A 206 13.47 3.63 4.68
N ASP A 207 13.22 2.43 5.20
CA ASP A 207 13.33 2.14 6.63
C ASP A 207 14.76 2.33 7.14
N MET A 208 15.75 1.82 6.41
CA MET A 208 17.16 1.99 6.76
C MET A 208 17.60 3.47 6.78
N LEU A 209 17.10 4.30 5.85
CA LEU A 209 17.56 5.69 5.70
C LEU A 209 16.75 6.70 6.50
N MET A 210 15.48 6.42 6.78
CA MET A 210 14.55 7.39 7.39
C MET A 210 13.76 6.81 8.57
N GLY A 211 13.81 5.49 8.77
CA GLY A 211 13.26 4.79 9.92
C GLY A 211 14.32 4.45 10.95
N ASP A 212 14.05 3.44 11.78
CA ASP A 212 14.99 2.97 12.80
C ASP A 212 15.94 1.87 12.29
N GLY A 213 15.74 1.42 11.03
CA GLY A 213 16.61 0.50 10.32
C GLY A 213 16.51 -0.94 10.81
N ASP A 214 15.38 -1.33 11.39
CA ASP A 214 15.10 -2.70 11.80
C ASP A 214 14.65 -3.62 10.64
N GLY A 215 14.59 -3.08 9.42
CA GLY A 215 14.14 -3.75 8.21
C GLY A 215 12.62 -3.67 8.02
N TYR A 216 11.90 -2.94 8.88
CA TYR A 216 10.46 -2.88 8.93
C TYR A 216 9.94 -1.43 8.99
N LEU A 217 9.74 -0.84 7.81
CA LEU A 217 9.04 0.45 7.67
C LEU A 217 7.62 0.41 8.26
N ASN A 218 7.46 0.90 9.50
CA ASN A 218 6.18 0.96 10.19
C ASN A 218 5.39 2.23 9.81
N SER A 219 4.13 2.32 10.24
CA SER A 219 3.24 3.45 9.90
C SER A 219 3.78 4.85 10.25
N THR A 220 4.61 4.98 11.29
CA THR A 220 5.18 6.28 11.71
C THR A 220 6.39 6.66 10.85
N GLU A 221 7.18 5.69 10.41
CA GLU A 221 8.34 5.92 9.54
C GLU A 221 7.90 6.11 8.09
N ALA A 222 6.89 5.34 7.66
CA ALA A 222 6.20 5.54 6.39
C ALA A 222 5.66 6.98 6.25
N GLU A 223 5.14 7.58 7.34
CA GLU A 223 4.68 8.97 7.33
C GLU A 223 5.85 9.97 7.13
N GLN A 224 7.05 9.66 7.63
CA GLN A 224 8.24 10.49 7.44
C GLN A 224 8.76 10.40 5.99
N VAL A 225 8.84 9.18 5.44
CA VAL A 225 9.20 8.93 4.05
C VAL A 225 8.19 9.60 3.11
N TYR A 226 6.89 9.58 3.45
CA TYR A 226 5.83 10.28 2.72
C TYR A 226 6.08 11.79 2.63
N PHE A 227 6.41 12.45 3.74
CA PHE A 227 6.70 13.89 3.73
C PHE A 227 7.97 14.21 2.94
N TRP A 228 8.99 13.37 3.04
CA TRP A 228 10.22 13.52 2.26
C TRP A 228 9.97 13.39 0.75
N LEU A 229 9.18 12.39 0.33
CA LEU A 229 8.81 12.20 -1.08
C LEU A 229 8.06 13.42 -1.62
N LEU A 230 7.09 13.97 -0.88
CA LEU A 230 6.34 15.16 -1.29
C LEU A 230 7.22 16.40 -1.51
N ASP A 231 8.31 16.56 -0.74
CA ASP A 231 9.23 17.68 -0.88
C ASP A 231 10.21 17.52 -2.06
N ASN A 232 10.44 16.28 -2.52
CA ASN A 232 11.39 15.96 -3.60
C ASN A 232 10.73 15.58 -4.94
N LEU A 233 9.41 15.34 -4.97
CA LEU A 233 8.68 15.09 -6.22
C LEU A 233 8.70 16.32 -7.13
N ASP A 234 8.95 16.11 -8.43
CA ASP A 234 8.93 17.18 -9.43
C ASP A 234 7.53 17.81 -9.47
N THR A 235 7.41 19.03 -8.92
CA THR A 235 6.15 19.78 -8.86
C THR A 235 5.65 20.29 -10.22
N ASN A 236 6.34 19.98 -11.33
CA ASN A 236 5.97 20.47 -12.65
C ASN A 236 6.18 19.46 -13.80
N PRO A 237 5.60 18.25 -13.72
CA PRO A 237 5.75 17.23 -14.76
C PRO A 237 5.05 17.67 -16.05
N GLU A 238 5.71 17.47 -17.19
CA GLU A 238 5.11 17.72 -18.50
C GLU A 238 4.09 16.60 -18.79
N GLY A 239 2.79 16.93 -18.75
CA GLY A 239 1.75 15.97 -19.10
C GLY A 239 1.81 15.55 -20.57
N PRO A 240 1.18 14.42 -20.94
CA PRO A 240 1.30 13.86 -22.28
C PRO A 240 0.82 14.82 -23.37
N GLU A 241 1.70 15.08 -24.35
CA GLU A 241 1.38 15.88 -25.52
C GLU A 241 0.46 15.11 -26.49
N ASN A 242 -0.23 15.82 -27.40
CA ASN A 242 -1.08 15.25 -28.47
C ASN A 242 -2.36 14.51 -28.04
N ILE A 243 -2.93 14.87 -26.89
CA ILE A 243 -4.25 14.38 -26.47
C ILE A 243 -5.37 15.29 -27.00
N THR A 244 -6.42 14.68 -27.55
CA THR A 244 -7.63 15.41 -27.97
C THR A 244 -8.92 14.68 -27.60
N LEU A 245 -10.00 15.44 -27.41
CA LEU A 245 -11.36 14.93 -27.28
C LEU A 245 -12.20 15.46 -28.44
N ASN A 246 -12.68 14.57 -29.31
CA ASN A 246 -13.33 14.94 -30.58
C ASN A 246 -12.50 15.97 -31.41
N GLY A 247 -11.16 15.88 -31.32
CA GLY A 247 -10.24 16.80 -32.00
C GLY A 247 -10.03 18.16 -31.31
N ILE A 248 -10.59 18.37 -30.11
CA ILE A 248 -10.27 19.51 -29.24
C ILE A 248 -9.11 19.15 -28.31
N PRO A 249 -8.00 19.89 -28.30
CA PRO A 249 -6.86 19.59 -27.44
C PRO A 249 -7.19 19.81 -25.95
N ALA A 250 -6.56 19.03 -25.08
CA ALA A 250 -6.66 19.18 -23.63
C ALA A 250 -6.02 20.49 -23.15
N GLU A 251 -6.59 21.08 -22.10
CA GLU A 251 -5.92 22.02 -21.21
C GLU A 251 -5.54 21.24 -19.94
N ILE A 252 -4.24 21.16 -19.64
CA ILE A 252 -3.75 20.49 -18.42
C ILE A 252 -3.95 21.45 -17.25
N VAL A 253 -4.68 21.02 -16.23
CA VAL A 253 -5.10 21.92 -15.14
C VAL A 253 -4.47 21.56 -13.79
N PHE A 254 -4.21 20.28 -13.54
CA PHE A 254 -3.64 19.82 -12.28
C PHE A 254 -2.81 18.56 -12.51
N VAL A 255 -1.65 18.51 -11.88
CA VAL A 255 -0.90 17.26 -11.69
C VAL A 255 -0.77 17.04 -10.20
N GLY A 256 -1.33 15.92 -9.75
CA GLY A 256 -1.29 15.50 -8.35
C GLY A 256 -0.38 14.29 -8.22
N TYR A 257 0.38 14.27 -7.12
CA TYR A 257 1.01 13.07 -6.62
C TYR A 257 0.24 12.68 -5.35
N ASP A 258 -0.14 11.43 -5.26
CA ASP A 258 -0.71 10.82 -4.06
C ASP A 258 0.14 9.60 -3.72
N ILE A 259 0.59 9.49 -2.49
CA ILE A 259 1.42 8.36 -2.03
C ILE A 259 0.51 7.58 -1.10
N MET A 260 0.15 6.35 -1.48
CA MET A 260 -0.65 5.50 -0.62
C MET A 260 0.27 4.79 0.39
N ASP A 261 -0.32 4.12 1.37
CA ASP A 261 0.40 3.53 2.50
C ASP A 261 1.58 2.64 2.05
N ILE A 262 2.81 3.11 2.30
CA ILE A 262 4.07 2.44 1.94
C ILE A 262 4.60 1.53 3.05
N SER A 263 3.89 1.41 4.19
CA SER A 263 4.35 0.60 5.32
C SER A 263 4.34 -0.91 5.00
N HIS A 264 5.21 -1.65 5.69
CA HIS A 264 5.24 -3.12 5.61
C HIS A 264 3.96 -3.80 6.13
N ASP A 265 3.15 -3.10 6.93
CA ASP A 265 1.83 -3.55 7.38
C ASP A 265 0.83 -3.74 6.21
N ASN A 266 1.14 -3.20 5.03
CA ASN A 266 0.21 -3.15 3.90
C ASN A 266 0.90 -3.48 2.55
N PRO A 267 1.40 -4.71 2.36
CA PRO A 267 2.26 -5.07 1.22
C PRO A 267 1.59 -4.97 -0.15
N ASN A 268 0.26 -4.91 -0.20
CA ASN A 268 -0.54 -4.95 -1.43
C ASN A 268 -1.02 -3.56 -1.90
N GLN A 269 -0.54 -2.46 -1.32
CA GLN A 269 -0.91 -1.12 -1.77
C GLN A 269 0.15 -0.47 -2.68
N PRO A 270 -0.27 0.27 -3.71
CA PRO A 270 0.69 0.91 -4.59
C PRO A 270 1.42 2.05 -3.90
N ALA A 271 2.72 2.22 -4.13
CA ALA A 271 3.50 3.20 -3.40
C ALA A 271 3.23 4.65 -3.87
N ILE A 272 3.08 4.89 -5.18
CA ILE A 272 2.92 6.27 -5.71
C ILE A 272 1.90 6.31 -6.85
N MET A 273 0.91 7.19 -6.73
CA MET A 273 -0.07 7.51 -7.76
C MET A 273 0.22 8.91 -8.32
N THR A 274 0.49 8.96 -9.62
CA THR A 274 0.54 10.20 -10.39
C THR A 274 -0.77 10.37 -11.15
N MET A 275 -1.36 11.56 -11.09
CA MET A 275 -2.64 11.82 -11.78
C MET A 275 -2.61 13.16 -12.52
N TRP A 276 -2.99 13.10 -13.79
CA TRP A 276 -3.20 14.26 -14.66
C TRP A 276 -4.69 14.53 -14.86
N ASP A 277 -5.10 15.75 -14.49
CA ASP A 277 -6.44 16.27 -14.79
C ASP A 277 -6.42 16.98 -16.14
N LEU A 278 -6.99 16.32 -17.15
CA LEU A 278 -7.11 16.83 -18.51
C LEU A 278 -8.49 17.45 -18.69
N ILE A 279 -8.55 18.79 -18.76
CA ILE A 279 -9.81 19.51 -18.91
C ILE A 279 -10.01 19.92 -20.38
N PHE A 280 -11.20 19.64 -20.89
CA PHE A 280 -11.62 20.01 -22.24
C PHE A 280 -12.80 20.97 -22.19
N HIS A 281 -12.67 22.09 -22.89
CA HIS A 281 -13.66 23.15 -22.92
C HIS A 281 -14.39 23.25 -24.27
N ASN A 282 -15.72 23.37 -24.22
CA ASN A 282 -16.59 23.53 -25.40
C ASN A 282 -16.52 22.35 -26.38
N VAL A 283 -16.52 21.12 -25.87
CA VAL A 283 -16.52 19.92 -26.70
C VAL A 283 -17.96 19.55 -27.06
N GLU A 284 -18.26 19.51 -28.35
CA GLU A 284 -19.55 19.01 -28.85
C GLU A 284 -19.46 17.49 -29.08
N SER A 285 -20.51 16.76 -28.73
CA SER A 285 -20.64 15.35 -29.08
C SER A 285 -20.70 15.18 -30.60
N ASN A 286 -20.40 13.98 -31.09
CA ASN A 286 -20.69 13.65 -32.48
C ASN A 286 -22.21 13.48 -32.71
N SER A 287 -22.61 13.14 -33.94
CA SER A 287 -24.03 13.00 -34.32
C SER A 287 -24.79 11.90 -33.58
N ASP A 288 -24.07 10.98 -32.95
CA ASP A 288 -24.59 9.83 -32.22
C ASP A 288 -24.47 10.04 -30.69
N GLY A 289 -24.06 11.23 -30.23
CA GLY A 289 -23.94 11.56 -28.80
C GLY A 289 -22.64 11.10 -28.15
N HIS A 290 -21.67 10.61 -28.93
CA HIS A 290 -20.43 10.07 -28.37
C HIS A 290 -19.28 11.10 -28.34
N TYR A 291 -18.33 10.83 -27.45
CA TYR A 291 -17.09 11.55 -27.22
C TYR A 291 -15.91 10.59 -27.40
N THR A 292 -15.04 10.87 -28.37
CA THR A 292 -13.86 10.04 -28.63
C THR A 292 -12.63 10.75 -28.09
N PHE A 293 -12.05 10.17 -27.04
CA PHE A 293 -10.75 10.52 -26.50
C PHE A 293 -9.68 9.89 -27.38
N GLU A 294 -8.72 10.67 -27.85
CA GLU A 294 -7.65 10.23 -28.74
C GLU A 294 -6.29 10.64 -28.18
N TYR A 295 -5.40 9.66 -28.02
CA TYR A 295 -3.98 9.88 -27.81
C TYR A 295 -3.23 9.51 -29.09
N MET A 296 -2.45 10.46 -29.60
CA MET A 296 -1.56 10.21 -30.74
C MET A 296 -0.12 10.14 -30.26
N GLU A 297 0.47 8.96 -30.44
CA GLU A 297 1.86 8.62 -30.14
C GLU A 297 2.84 9.74 -30.53
N ASN A 298 3.77 10.04 -29.62
CA ASN A 298 4.90 10.90 -29.88
C ASN A 298 6.03 10.10 -30.54
N ILE A 299 6.60 10.61 -31.62
CA ILE A 299 7.70 9.96 -32.36
C ILE A 299 9.05 9.98 -31.61
N TYR A 300 9.06 10.35 -30.33
CA TYR A 300 10.24 10.63 -29.52
C TYR A 300 10.20 10.00 -28.11
N ASP A 301 9.28 9.07 -27.84
CA ASP A 301 9.25 8.40 -26.54
C ASP A 301 10.30 7.29 -26.44
N GLU A 302 10.92 7.21 -25.26
CA GLU A 302 11.67 6.05 -24.82
C GLU A 302 10.63 4.99 -24.36
N GLY A 303 10.91 3.70 -24.58
CA GLY A 303 9.97 2.63 -24.20
C GLY A 303 9.78 2.57 -22.68
N LEU A 304 8.75 1.87 -22.23
CA LEU A 304 8.50 1.66 -20.80
C LEU A 304 9.73 1.09 -20.09
N GLU A 305 10.08 1.66 -18.95
CA GLU A 305 11.22 1.17 -18.14
C GLU A 305 10.82 -0.05 -17.29
N THR A 306 9.52 -0.23 -17.03
CA THR A 306 8.96 -1.33 -16.25
C THR A 306 7.76 -1.96 -16.94
N GLN A 307 7.36 -3.16 -16.48
CA GLN A 307 6.16 -3.79 -16.98
C GLN A 307 4.95 -2.92 -16.64
N ALA A 308 4.01 -2.77 -17.58
CA ALA A 308 2.85 -1.92 -17.35
C ALA A 308 1.53 -2.55 -17.78
N ASN A 309 0.45 -2.09 -17.15
CA ASN A 309 -0.91 -2.45 -17.50
C ASN A 309 -1.69 -1.17 -17.85
N PHE A 310 -2.28 -1.12 -19.04
CA PHE A 310 -3.10 0.00 -19.50
C PHE A 310 -4.59 -0.35 -19.45
N CYS A 311 -5.35 0.36 -18.64
CA CYS A 311 -6.77 0.13 -18.43
C CYS A 311 -7.61 1.34 -18.88
N ALA A 312 -8.67 1.08 -19.64
CA ALA A 312 -9.72 2.05 -19.90
C ALA A 312 -10.87 1.77 -18.93
N VAL A 313 -11.32 2.77 -18.16
CA VAL A 313 -12.36 2.60 -17.14
C VAL A 313 -13.41 3.69 -17.22
N SER A 314 -14.64 3.38 -16.80
CA SER A 314 -15.69 4.38 -16.59
C SER A 314 -16.23 4.27 -15.17
N TYR A 315 -16.09 5.36 -14.40
CA TYR A 315 -16.56 5.46 -13.02
C TYR A 315 -17.96 6.07 -12.91
N ASP A 316 -18.48 6.69 -13.98
CA ASP A 316 -19.77 7.37 -14.00
C ASP A 316 -20.79 6.56 -14.82
N TYR A 317 -21.91 6.20 -14.20
CA TYR A 317 -23.00 5.45 -14.84
C TYR A 317 -23.61 6.17 -16.04
N SER A 318 -23.40 7.48 -16.19
CA SER A 318 -23.96 8.27 -17.28
C SER A 318 -23.26 8.05 -18.63
N TYR A 319 -22.02 7.58 -18.68
CA TYR A 319 -21.28 7.31 -19.92
C TYR A 319 -20.53 5.97 -19.85
N GLN A 320 -20.72 5.13 -20.86
CA GLN A 320 -20.06 3.82 -20.96
C GLN A 320 -19.02 3.83 -22.09
N ILE A 321 -18.02 2.96 -22.00
CA ILE A 321 -17.06 2.76 -23.09
C ILE A 321 -17.76 1.98 -24.20
N MET A 322 -17.95 2.64 -25.34
CA MET A 322 -18.64 2.09 -26.51
C MET A 322 -17.69 1.42 -27.50
N ASP A 323 -16.46 1.92 -27.60
CA ASP A 323 -15.43 1.40 -28.50
C ASP A 323 -14.05 1.73 -27.95
N PHE A 324 -13.11 0.79 -28.03
CA PHE A 324 -11.72 0.98 -27.67
C PHE A 324 -10.84 0.50 -28.83
N VAL A 325 -10.04 1.40 -29.38
CA VAL A 325 -9.09 1.10 -30.46
C VAL A 325 -7.67 1.26 -29.93
N TRP A 326 -6.92 0.16 -29.97
CA TRP A 326 -5.52 0.09 -29.57
C TRP A 326 -4.63 -0.14 -30.80
N ASN A 327 -3.70 0.77 -31.08
CA ASN A 327 -2.82 0.71 -32.25
C ASN A 327 -3.56 0.46 -33.58
N GLY A 328 -4.71 1.13 -33.76
CA GLY A 328 -5.57 0.98 -34.94
C GLY A 328 -6.35 -0.34 -35.03
N THR A 329 -6.36 -1.15 -33.96
CA THR A 329 -7.13 -2.39 -33.85
C THR A 329 -8.22 -2.23 -32.79
N ASN A 330 -9.47 -2.58 -33.11
CA ASN A 330 -10.55 -2.57 -32.12
C ASN A 330 -10.38 -3.73 -31.13
N ILE A 331 -10.45 -3.40 -29.84
CA ILE A 331 -10.56 -4.36 -28.74
C ILE A 331 -12.01 -4.89 -28.70
N ASP A 332 -12.18 -6.18 -28.39
CA ASP A 332 -13.52 -6.78 -28.32
C ASP A 332 -14.33 -6.13 -27.18
N PRO A 333 -15.59 -5.73 -27.40
CA PRO A 333 -16.46 -5.21 -26.36
C PRO A 333 -16.60 -6.07 -25.10
N ALA A 334 -16.39 -7.39 -25.20
CA ALA A 334 -16.35 -8.27 -24.03
C ALA A 334 -15.11 -8.06 -23.14
N ASP A 335 -14.03 -7.56 -23.72
CA ASP A 335 -12.70 -7.42 -23.12
C ASP A 335 -12.38 -5.94 -22.82
N ILE A 336 -13.31 -5.00 -23.05
CA ILE A 336 -13.12 -3.55 -22.81
C ILE A 336 -12.84 -3.24 -21.33
N ASN A 337 -13.26 -4.12 -20.41
CA ASN A 337 -12.98 -4.01 -18.99
C ASN A 337 -11.70 -4.75 -18.56
N GLU A 338 -11.00 -5.41 -19.50
CA GLU A 338 -9.70 -6.04 -19.25
C GLU A 338 -8.58 -5.06 -19.60
N CYS A 339 -7.54 -5.01 -18.76
CA CYS A 339 -6.36 -4.17 -19.00
C CYS A 339 -5.44 -4.79 -20.06
N ILE A 340 -4.75 -3.94 -20.81
CA ILE A 340 -3.76 -4.33 -21.81
C ILE A 340 -2.38 -4.35 -21.15
N GLY A 341 -1.77 -5.53 -21.04
CA GLY A 341 -0.38 -5.66 -20.61
C GLY A 341 0.60 -5.12 -21.65
N LEU A 342 1.64 -4.45 -21.16
CA LEU A 342 2.74 -3.86 -21.91
C LEU A 342 4.05 -4.33 -21.31
N ASP A 343 4.93 -4.85 -22.17
CA ASP A 343 6.24 -5.34 -21.76
C ASP A 343 7.25 -4.19 -21.67
N ILE A 344 8.33 -4.42 -20.92
CA ILE A 344 9.47 -3.49 -20.80
C ILE A 344 10.00 -3.15 -22.22
N GLY A 345 10.20 -1.86 -22.47
CA GLY A 345 10.66 -1.31 -23.75
C GLY A 345 9.57 -1.11 -24.80
N GLU A 346 8.32 -1.51 -24.55
CA GLU A 346 7.20 -1.15 -25.41
C GLU A 346 6.82 0.33 -25.22
N ILE A 347 6.41 0.98 -26.30
CA ILE A 347 5.85 2.33 -26.25
C ILE A 347 4.33 2.23 -26.22
N VAL A 348 3.66 3.12 -25.47
CA VAL A 348 2.20 3.24 -25.54
C VAL A 348 1.83 3.68 -26.96
N PRO A 349 1.18 2.82 -27.77
CA PRO A 349 0.82 3.17 -29.14
C PRO A 349 -0.31 4.20 -29.15
N SER A 350 -0.62 4.75 -30.33
CA SER A 350 -1.83 5.56 -30.47
C SER A 350 -3.08 4.76 -30.11
N PHE A 351 -3.97 5.34 -29.30
CA PHE A 351 -5.24 4.73 -28.93
C PHE A 351 -6.38 5.74 -29.00
N SER A 352 -7.60 5.21 -29.15
CA SER A 352 -8.82 6.02 -29.04
C SER A 352 -9.90 5.28 -28.27
N ILE A 353 -10.50 5.95 -27.30
CA ILE A 353 -11.59 5.42 -26.47
C ILE A 353 -12.83 6.27 -26.75
N THR A 354 -13.93 5.63 -27.15
CA THR A 354 -15.20 6.30 -27.42
C THR A 354 -16.15 6.07 -26.26
N TYR A 355 -16.54 7.15 -25.59
CA TYR A 355 -17.54 7.18 -24.54
C TYR A 355 -18.88 7.61 -25.12
N GLY A 356 -19.94 6.95 -24.71
CA GLY A 356 -21.30 7.28 -25.12
C GLY A 356 -22.28 6.97 -24.01
N GLN A 357 -23.40 7.69 -23.98
CA GLN A 357 -24.55 7.24 -23.21
C GLN A 357 -25.20 6.15 -24.06
N GLU A 358 -25.48 4.99 -23.48
CA GLU A 358 -26.31 4.01 -24.17
C GLU A 358 -27.73 4.59 -24.29
N THR A 359 -27.96 5.31 -25.38
CA THR A 359 -29.32 5.71 -25.73
C THR A 359 -30.12 4.42 -25.92
N ASN A 360 -31.11 4.18 -25.05
CA ASN A 360 -31.97 2.98 -24.93
C ASN A 360 -31.57 1.92 -23.87
N VAL A 361 -30.91 2.28 -22.77
CA VAL A 361 -30.96 1.43 -21.56
C VAL A 361 -32.22 1.75 -20.78
N ASP A 362 -32.91 0.68 -20.39
CA ASP A 362 -34.11 0.64 -19.57
C ASP A 362 -33.75 -0.31 -18.42
N TYR A 363 -33.24 0.25 -17.32
CA TYR A 363 -32.61 -0.52 -16.24
C TYR A 363 -33.61 -1.40 -15.49
N ASP A 364 -34.81 -0.91 -15.27
CA ASP A 364 -35.84 -1.60 -14.50
C ASP A 364 -36.88 -2.31 -15.39
N ASN A 365 -36.78 -2.15 -16.71
CA ASN A 365 -37.62 -2.78 -17.74
C ASN A 365 -39.09 -2.35 -17.71
N ASP A 366 -39.37 -1.10 -17.35
CA ASP A 366 -40.72 -0.53 -17.34
C ASP A 366 -41.19 -0.06 -18.75
N GLY A 367 -40.25 0.04 -19.69
CA GLY A 367 -40.47 0.45 -21.07
C GLY A 367 -40.24 1.93 -21.37
N VAL A 368 -39.73 2.70 -20.41
CA VAL A 368 -39.16 4.03 -20.55
C VAL A 368 -37.64 3.91 -20.48
N ASN A 369 -36.93 4.67 -21.31
CA ASN A 369 -35.47 4.64 -21.26
C ASN A 369 -35.01 5.54 -20.11
N ASN A 370 -33.91 5.19 -19.44
CA ASN A 370 -33.38 5.94 -18.30
C ASN A 370 -33.20 7.44 -18.53
N GLU A 371 -32.92 7.88 -19.78
CA GLU A 371 -32.79 9.31 -20.12
C GLU A 371 -34.12 10.09 -20.07
N ASP A 372 -35.24 9.38 -20.27
CA ASP A 372 -36.60 9.90 -20.26
C ASP A 372 -37.35 9.49 -18.99
N ASP A 373 -36.69 8.80 -18.07
CA ASP A 373 -37.25 8.21 -16.85
C ASP A 373 -36.80 8.99 -15.61
N ALA A 374 -37.77 9.48 -14.83
CA ALA A 374 -37.50 10.17 -13.58
C ALA A 374 -37.07 9.21 -12.45
N PHE A 375 -37.39 7.92 -12.56
CA PHE A 375 -37.10 6.88 -11.57
C PHE A 375 -36.46 5.63 -12.21
N PRO A 376 -35.22 5.71 -12.73
CA PRO A 376 -34.60 4.65 -13.56
C PRO A 376 -34.34 3.28 -12.88
N TYR A 377 -34.78 3.09 -11.64
CA TYR A 377 -34.61 1.86 -10.87
C TYR A 377 -35.92 1.38 -10.23
N ASP A 378 -37.02 2.13 -10.39
CA ASP A 378 -38.33 1.75 -9.89
C ASP A 378 -39.25 1.42 -11.07
N PRO A 379 -39.44 0.14 -11.40
CA PRO A 379 -40.22 -0.26 -12.57
C PRO A 379 -41.72 0.05 -12.45
N SER A 380 -42.15 0.62 -11.33
CA SER A 380 -43.50 1.09 -11.15
C SER A 380 -43.68 2.55 -11.51
N GLU A 381 -42.66 3.40 -11.43
CA GLU A 381 -42.72 4.85 -11.60
C GLU A 381 -41.88 5.30 -12.79
N SER A 382 -42.36 6.22 -13.61
CA SER A 382 -41.60 6.68 -14.79
C SER A 382 -41.65 8.19 -15.04
N MET A 383 -42.44 8.93 -14.26
CA MET A 383 -42.70 10.36 -14.44
C MET A 383 -42.82 11.02 -13.07
N ASP A 384 -42.24 12.22 -12.97
CA ASP A 384 -42.38 13.16 -11.86
C ASP A 384 -42.78 14.51 -12.48
N THR A 385 -44.08 14.78 -12.54
CA THR A 385 -44.63 15.90 -13.32
C THR A 385 -44.35 17.26 -12.66
N ASP A 386 -44.22 17.34 -11.34
CA ASP A 386 -44.01 18.59 -10.61
C ASP A 386 -42.63 18.73 -9.94
N GLY A 387 -41.84 17.66 -9.92
CA GLY A 387 -40.43 17.64 -9.55
C GLY A 387 -40.17 17.55 -8.04
N ASP A 388 -41.08 16.95 -7.28
CA ASP A 388 -40.96 16.83 -5.82
C ASP A 388 -40.28 15.53 -5.35
N GLY A 389 -39.98 14.62 -6.29
CA GLY A 389 -39.30 13.36 -6.03
C GLY A 389 -40.24 12.19 -5.71
N TRP A 390 -41.56 12.37 -5.76
CA TRP A 390 -42.54 11.29 -5.78
C TRP A 390 -43.03 11.06 -7.20
N GLY A 391 -43.17 9.80 -7.60
CA GLY A 391 -43.63 9.49 -8.95
C GLY A 391 -45.14 9.63 -9.11
N ASP A 392 -45.58 10.12 -10.28
CA ASP A 392 -46.98 10.37 -10.66
C ASP A 392 -47.94 9.19 -10.37
N ASN A 393 -47.37 7.99 -10.32
CA ASN A 393 -47.88 6.76 -9.75
C ASN A 393 -48.56 6.72 -8.39
N SER A 394 -47.71 7.07 -7.44
CA SER A 394 -47.87 6.93 -6.01
C SER A 394 -48.20 8.29 -5.39
N ASP A 395 -47.92 9.37 -6.12
CA ASP A 395 -48.28 10.72 -5.78
C ASP A 395 -49.80 10.94 -5.91
N ALA A 396 -50.43 11.34 -4.80
CA ALA A 396 -51.84 11.69 -4.74
C ALA A 396 -52.15 13.03 -5.45
N PHE A 397 -51.16 13.92 -5.58
CA PHE A 397 -51.24 15.22 -6.25
C PHE A 397 -50.10 15.47 -7.26
N PRO A 398 -50.03 14.71 -8.39
CA PRO A 398 -48.92 14.76 -9.37
C PRO A 398 -48.66 16.08 -10.11
N GLU A 399 -49.31 17.18 -9.74
CA GLU A 399 -49.14 18.50 -10.37
C GLU A 399 -48.92 19.61 -9.32
N ASP A 400 -48.76 19.24 -8.05
CA ASP A 400 -48.55 20.13 -6.92
C ASP A 400 -47.43 19.59 -6.03
N GLY A 401 -46.18 19.89 -6.39
CA GLY A 401 -44.99 19.42 -5.67
C GLY A 401 -44.80 20.00 -4.26
N THR A 402 -45.87 20.49 -3.63
CA THR A 402 -45.95 20.74 -2.20
C THR A 402 -46.81 19.72 -1.45
N GLU A 403 -47.43 18.76 -2.15
CA GLU A 403 -48.34 17.74 -1.62
C GLU A 403 -48.13 16.43 -2.37
N TRP A 404 -47.92 15.30 -1.68
CA TRP A 404 -47.70 14.00 -2.34
C TRP A 404 -48.53 12.85 -1.74
N LEU A 405 -49.04 13.03 -0.51
CA LEU A 405 -49.86 12.06 0.23
C LEU A 405 -51.24 12.65 0.57
N ASP A 406 -52.25 11.79 0.57
CA ASP A 406 -53.64 12.08 0.97
C ASP A 406 -54.10 10.90 1.86
N THR A 407 -53.70 10.95 3.13
CA THR A 407 -53.80 9.81 4.06
C THR A 407 -55.25 9.41 4.33
N ASP A 408 -56.16 10.37 4.50
CA ASP A 408 -57.57 10.11 4.76
C ASP A 408 -58.46 10.05 3.49
N GLY A 409 -57.91 10.47 2.34
CA GLY A 409 -58.56 10.44 1.04
C GLY A 409 -59.62 11.53 0.84
N ASP A 410 -59.57 12.63 1.59
CA ASP A 410 -60.53 13.72 1.49
C ASP A 410 -60.23 14.70 0.33
N GLY A 411 -59.02 14.61 -0.24
CA GLY A 411 -58.54 15.39 -1.36
C GLY A 411 -57.85 16.70 -0.99
N ILE A 412 -57.46 16.88 0.27
CA ILE A 412 -56.46 17.82 0.76
C ILE A 412 -55.19 17.02 1.02
N GLY A 413 -54.03 17.51 0.59
CA GLY A 413 -52.78 16.79 0.85
C GLY A 413 -52.31 16.97 2.29
N ASP A 414 -51.61 15.97 2.81
CA ASP A 414 -51.21 15.88 4.22
C ASP A 414 -50.44 17.13 4.70
N ASN A 415 -49.71 17.85 3.84
CA ASN A 415 -48.96 19.05 4.26
C ASN A 415 -49.85 20.30 4.41
N ALA A 416 -51.00 20.32 3.75
CA ALA A 416 -52.02 21.37 3.85
C ALA A 416 -53.21 20.98 4.72
N ASP A 417 -53.38 19.69 5.00
CA ASP A 417 -54.40 19.21 5.91
C ASP A 417 -54.03 19.55 7.36
N THR A 418 -55.06 19.73 8.17
CA THR A 418 -54.96 19.96 9.62
C THR A 418 -55.50 18.79 10.43
N ASP A 419 -55.95 17.72 9.77
CA ASP A 419 -56.53 16.47 10.32
C ASP A 419 -56.21 15.35 9.31
N TYR A 420 -54.92 15.12 9.01
CA TYR A 420 -54.50 14.33 7.84
C TYR A 420 -54.91 12.86 7.90
N ASP A 421 -55.22 12.32 9.08
CA ASP A 421 -55.71 10.96 9.26
C ASP A 421 -57.25 10.84 9.32
N GLY A 422 -57.95 11.98 9.30
CA GLY A 422 -59.40 12.11 9.21
C GLY A 422 -60.15 11.56 10.43
N ASP A 423 -59.48 11.47 11.58
CA ASP A 423 -60.06 10.96 12.81
C ASP A 423 -61.02 11.96 13.48
N GLY A 424 -60.93 13.24 13.09
CA GLY A 424 -61.76 14.34 13.55
C GLY A 424 -61.11 15.21 14.63
N THR A 425 -59.82 15.03 14.89
CA THR A 425 -58.95 15.84 15.75
C THR A 425 -58.01 16.65 14.85
N ASP A 426 -57.67 17.87 15.28
CA ASP A 426 -56.74 18.69 14.50
C ASP A 426 -55.33 18.25 14.90
N ASP A 427 -54.39 18.05 13.97
CA ASP A 427 -53.04 17.53 14.23
C ASP A 427 -52.30 18.33 15.31
N SER A 428 -52.59 19.64 15.42
CA SER A 428 -52.02 20.50 16.48
C SER A 428 -52.58 20.26 17.89
N MET A 429 -53.62 19.43 17.96
CA MET A 429 -54.36 19.05 19.15
C MET A 429 -54.41 17.53 19.31
N GLU A 430 -53.58 16.81 18.55
CA GLU A 430 -53.42 15.38 18.65
C GLU A 430 -52.80 15.00 19.99
N ASP A 431 -53.25 13.88 20.53
CA ASP A 431 -52.83 13.28 21.81
C ASP A 431 -52.83 11.77 21.55
N SER A 432 -51.82 11.34 20.80
CA SER A 432 -51.75 10.04 20.12
C SER A 432 -51.83 8.87 21.12
N ASP A 433 -51.34 9.06 22.34
CA ASP A 433 -51.36 8.05 23.39
C ASP A 433 -52.41 8.29 24.50
N GLY A 434 -53.03 9.47 24.52
CA GLY A 434 -54.16 9.81 25.38
C GLY A 434 -53.78 10.16 26.82
N ASP A 435 -52.53 10.56 27.08
CA ASP A 435 -52.03 10.91 28.41
C ASP A 435 -52.49 12.32 28.87
N GLY A 436 -52.93 13.14 27.92
CA GLY A 436 -53.47 14.48 28.13
C GLY A 436 -52.48 15.64 27.90
N VAL A 437 -51.29 15.37 27.39
CA VAL A 437 -50.39 16.31 26.72
C VAL A 437 -50.60 16.16 25.21
N ASN A 438 -50.54 17.26 24.47
CA ASN A 438 -50.69 17.17 23.01
C ASN A 438 -49.33 16.79 22.41
N ASP A 439 -49.30 16.02 21.32
CA ASP A 439 -48.09 15.55 20.63
C ASP A 439 -47.05 16.66 20.35
N ALA A 440 -47.50 17.89 20.09
CA ALA A 440 -46.60 19.03 19.83
C ALA A 440 -45.91 19.61 21.08
N GLU A 441 -46.41 19.29 22.26
CA GLU A 441 -45.87 19.66 23.58
C GLU A 441 -45.40 18.43 24.37
N ASP A 442 -45.40 17.25 23.74
CA ASP A 442 -45.03 15.97 24.33
C ASP A 442 -43.69 15.51 23.74
N ASP A 443 -42.71 15.28 24.61
CA ASP A 443 -41.39 14.76 24.19
C ASP A 443 -41.46 13.28 23.78
N PHE A 444 -42.50 12.55 24.23
CA PHE A 444 -42.80 11.15 23.89
C PHE A 444 -44.26 10.95 23.45
N PRO A 445 -44.69 11.49 22.29
CA PRO A 445 -46.11 11.50 21.86
C PRO A 445 -46.82 10.15 21.72
N ASN A 446 -46.10 9.03 21.87
CA ASN A 446 -46.63 7.68 21.69
C ASN A 446 -46.48 6.80 22.95
N ASP A 447 -45.96 7.33 24.07
CA ASP A 447 -45.88 6.62 25.34
C ASP A 447 -46.66 7.34 26.44
N ALA A 448 -47.89 6.87 26.69
CA ALA A 448 -48.78 7.50 27.66
C ALA A 448 -48.30 7.50 29.14
N ASN A 449 -47.10 7.01 29.41
CA ASN A 449 -46.46 7.07 30.73
C ASN A 449 -45.31 8.07 30.79
N GLU A 450 -44.90 8.69 29.69
CA GLU A 450 -43.82 9.66 29.60
C GLU A 450 -44.27 10.85 28.77
N SER A 451 -44.04 12.07 29.27
CA SER A 451 -44.45 13.28 28.55
C SER A 451 -43.42 14.41 28.64
N THR A 452 -42.25 14.14 29.23
CA THR A 452 -41.24 15.16 29.55
C THR A 452 -39.88 14.50 29.59
N ASP A 453 -38.92 15.11 28.90
CA ASP A 453 -37.50 14.81 28.95
C ASP A 453 -36.76 16.06 29.43
N THR A 454 -36.45 16.13 30.73
CA THR A 454 -35.95 17.36 31.36
C THR A 454 -34.53 17.72 30.92
N ASP A 455 -33.67 16.75 30.64
CA ASP A 455 -32.26 16.97 30.29
C ASP A 455 -31.93 16.68 28.81
N GLY A 456 -32.86 16.06 28.09
CA GLY A 456 -32.82 15.90 26.64
C GLY A 456 -32.02 14.69 26.17
N ASP A 457 -31.90 13.64 26.99
CA ASP A 457 -31.13 12.44 26.69
C ASP A 457 -31.93 11.36 25.92
N GLY A 458 -33.24 11.56 25.78
CA GLY A 458 -34.16 10.66 25.09
C GLY A 458 -34.80 9.59 25.98
N VAL A 459 -34.60 9.62 27.30
CA VAL A 459 -35.31 8.80 28.28
C VAL A 459 -36.26 9.68 29.08
N GLY A 460 -37.54 9.30 29.16
CA GLY A 460 -38.55 10.12 29.83
C GLY A 460 -38.35 10.18 31.35
N ASP A 461 -38.67 11.34 31.94
CA ASP A 461 -38.49 11.66 33.37
C ASP A 461 -39.06 10.60 34.34
N ASN A 462 -40.10 9.82 33.98
CA ASN A 462 -40.66 8.81 34.87
C ASN A 462 -39.91 7.46 34.82
N SER A 463 -39.15 7.21 33.76
CA SER A 463 -38.33 6.01 33.54
C SER A 463 -36.85 6.28 33.82
N ASP A 464 -36.43 7.53 33.68
CA ASP A 464 -35.09 7.99 33.99
C ASP A 464 -34.86 8.05 35.51
N VAL A 465 -33.80 7.37 35.97
CA VAL A 465 -33.38 7.39 37.39
C VAL A 465 -32.66 8.70 37.75
N PHE A 466 -32.06 9.38 36.78
CA PHE A 466 -31.38 10.67 36.91
C PHE A 466 -31.90 11.74 35.92
N PRO A 467 -33.18 12.19 36.02
CA PRO A 467 -33.83 13.11 35.06
C PRO A 467 -33.25 14.52 34.88
N ASP A 468 -32.11 14.84 35.51
CA ASP A 468 -31.44 16.13 35.41
C ASP A 468 -29.99 15.98 34.88
N ASP A 469 -29.54 14.77 34.53
CA ASP A 469 -28.19 14.47 34.03
C ASP A 469 -28.23 13.63 32.75
N ALA A 470 -28.16 14.31 31.60
CA ALA A 470 -28.26 13.69 30.29
C ALA A 470 -27.15 12.68 29.92
N ASN A 471 -26.24 12.35 30.84
CA ASN A 471 -25.24 11.29 30.65
C ASN A 471 -25.54 10.04 31.48
N GLU A 472 -26.61 10.02 32.27
CA GLU A 472 -26.95 8.92 33.15
C GLU A 472 -28.46 8.73 33.17
N SER A 473 -28.97 7.55 32.83
CA SER A 473 -30.42 7.29 32.87
C SER A 473 -30.82 6.02 33.63
N SER A 474 -29.84 5.19 34.00
CA SER A 474 -30.04 3.89 34.64
C SER A 474 -29.12 3.72 35.85
N ASP A 475 -29.61 2.99 36.86
CA ASP A 475 -28.93 2.61 38.12
C ASP A 475 -29.33 1.17 38.41
N LEU A 476 -28.64 0.24 37.76
CA LEU A 476 -29.03 -1.16 37.66
C LEU A 476 -28.96 -1.88 39.01
N ASP A 477 -27.90 -1.63 39.79
CA ASP A 477 -27.71 -2.24 41.12
C ASP A 477 -28.40 -1.44 42.25
N GLY A 478 -28.83 -0.21 41.96
CA GLY A 478 -29.57 0.66 42.87
C GLY A 478 -28.70 1.28 43.97
N ASP A 479 -27.38 1.40 43.75
CA ASP A 479 -26.46 2.00 44.70
C ASP A 479 -26.48 3.55 44.68
N GLY A 480 -27.04 4.11 43.61
CA GLY A 480 -27.22 5.55 43.39
C GLY A 480 -26.11 6.23 42.60
N ILE A 481 -25.19 5.48 42.01
CA ILE A 481 -24.29 5.87 40.92
C ILE A 481 -24.97 5.42 39.61
N GLY A 482 -24.91 6.24 38.56
CA GLY A 482 -25.47 5.84 37.27
C GLY A 482 -24.56 4.86 36.54
N ASP A 483 -25.15 3.94 35.76
CA ASP A 483 -24.43 2.84 35.10
C ASP A 483 -23.23 3.31 34.26
N ASN A 484 -23.27 4.52 33.66
CA ASN A 484 -22.16 5.04 32.85
C ASN A 484 -20.99 5.56 33.69
N SER A 485 -21.22 5.86 34.97
CA SER A 485 -20.23 6.31 35.95
C SER A 485 -19.87 5.23 36.97
N ASP A 486 -20.54 4.09 36.97
CA ASP A 486 -20.26 2.96 37.85
C ASP A 486 -19.17 2.06 37.27
N ASP A 487 -18.23 1.64 38.11
CA ASP A 487 -17.16 0.70 37.75
C ASP A 487 -17.64 -0.78 37.83
N ASP A 488 -18.80 -1.05 38.43
CA ASP A 488 -19.41 -2.37 38.68
C ASP A 488 -20.96 -2.24 38.58
N ALA A 489 -21.45 -1.97 37.37
CA ALA A 489 -22.81 -1.43 37.16
C ALA A 489 -23.94 -2.39 37.56
N ASP A 490 -23.71 -3.71 37.57
CA ASP A 490 -24.68 -4.70 38.04
C ASP A 490 -24.48 -5.14 39.50
N GLY A 491 -23.42 -4.65 40.16
CA GLY A 491 -23.12 -4.88 41.56
C GLY A 491 -22.80 -6.34 41.91
N ASP A 492 -22.39 -7.15 40.93
CA ASP A 492 -22.06 -8.56 41.13
C ASP A 492 -20.68 -8.77 41.79
N GLY A 493 -19.85 -7.71 41.79
CA GLY A 493 -18.51 -7.67 42.37
C GLY A 493 -17.37 -7.81 41.35
N THR A 494 -17.69 -7.85 40.05
CA THR A 494 -16.76 -7.94 38.93
C THR A 494 -16.71 -6.59 38.21
N PRO A 495 -15.56 -5.90 38.13
CA PRO A 495 -15.50 -4.61 37.46
C PRO A 495 -15.86 -4.69 35.97
N ASN A 496 -16.60 -3.71 35.46
CA ASN A 496 -17.15 -3.66 34.11
C ASN A 496 -16.12 -3.96 33.00
N ASN A 497 -14.86 -3.54 33.19
CA ASN A 497 -13.80 -3.71 32.21
C ASN A 497 -13.28 -5.16 32.08
N VAL A 498 -13.65 -6.04 33.00
CA VAL A 498 -13.30 -7.46 33.01
C VAL A 498 -14.52 -8.37 33.13
N ASP A 499 -15.72 -7.78 33.13
CA ASP A 499 -16.98 -8.50 33.12
C ASP A 499 -17.44 -8.73 31.67
N ALA A 500 -17.84 -9.97 31.38
CA ALA A 500 -18.40 -10.34 30.08
C ALA A 500 -19.85 -9.85 29.92
N PHE A 501 -20.55 -9.58 31.03
CA PHE A 501 -21.94 -9.13 31.03
C PHE A 501 -22.17 -8.00 32.05
N PRO A 502 -21.52 -6.83 31.86
CA PRO A 502 -21.44 -5.73 32.85
C PRO A 502 -22.76 -5.03 33.19
N LEU A 503 -23.90 -5.49 32.65
CA LEU A 503 -25.23 -4.89 32.84
C LEU A 503 -26.29 -5.94 33.24
N THR A 504 -25.90 -7.08 33.84
CA THR A 504 -26.87 -8.12 34.22
C THR A 504 -26.54 -8.87 35.52
N ASP A 505 -27.39 -8.72 36.54
CA ASP A 505 -27.39 -9.46 37.85
C ASP A 505 -27.57 -11.00 37.71
N SER A 506 -27.49 -11.57 36.52
CA SER A 506 -27.66 -13.01 36.27
C SER A 506 -26.68 -13.47 35.22
N SER A 507 -25.67 -14.21 35.63
CA SER A 507 -24.83 -14.96 34.71
C SER A 507 -25.72 -15.79 33.78
N ASN A 508 -25.53 -15.62 32.47
CA ASN A 508 -26.25 -16.34 31.43
C ASN A 508 -25.85 -17.83 31.36
N ASP A 509 -25.39 -18.40 32.47
CA ASP A 509 -24.73 -19.69 32.60
C ASP A 509 -25.43 -20.45 33.76
N ALA A 510 -26.37 -21.32 33.40
CA ALA A 510 -27.32 -21.90 34.35
C ALA A 510 -26.68 -22.93 35.29
N ASP A 511 -25.55 -23.52 34.92
CA ASP A 511 -24.84 -24.50 35.74
C ASP A 511 -23.46 -24.04 36.22
N ASN A 512 -23.04 -22.84 35.82
CA ASN A 512 -21.85 -22.11 36.23
C ASN A 512 -20.55 -22.80 35.82
N ASP A 513 -20.49 -23.34 34.61
CA ASP A 513 -19.30 -23.98 34.04
C ASP A 513 -18.41 -23.02 33.21
N GLY A 514 -18.89 -21.80 32.97
CA GLY A 514 -18.21 -20.75 32.23
C GLY A 514 -18.68 -20.58 30.78
N VAL A 515 -19.62 -21.40 30.30
CA VAL A 515 -20.22 -21.28 28.96
C VAL A 515 -21.65 -20.75 29.09
N ALA A 516 -21.99 -19.75 28.26
CA ALA A 516 -23.35 -19.20 28.27
C ALA A 516 -24.36 -20.22 27.72
N ASN A 517 -25.56 -20.25 28.29
CA ASN A 517 -26.64 -21.21 27.99
C ASN A 517 -27.04 -21.31 26.51
N ASP A 518 -26.82 -20.25 25.73
CA ASP A 518 -27.11 -20.20 24.29
C ASP A 518 -25.98 -20.76 23.41
N LEU A 519 -24.76 -20.85 23.97
CA LEU A 519 -23.58 -21.46 23.37
C LEU A 519 -23.28 -22.86 23.93
N ASP A 520 -23.89 -23.21 25.05
CA ASP A 520 -23.77 -24.49 25.73
C ASP A 520 -24.77 -25.52 25.14
N HIS A 521 -24.27 -26.64 24.61
CA HIS A 521 -25.12 -27.72 24.10
C HIS A 521 -25.77 -28.52 25.26
N PHE A 522 -25.24 -28.42 26.47
CA PHE A 522 -25.79 -29.01 27.70
C PHE A 522 -25.98 -27.98 28.84
N PRO A 523 -26.91 -26.99 28.72
CA PRO A 523 -27.13 -25.86 29.67
C PRO A 523 -27.52 -26.19 31.12
N ASN A 524 -27.45 -27.45 31.53
CA ASN A 524 -27.76 -27.89 32.89
C ASN A 524 -26.80 -28.98 33.38
N ASP A 525 -25.76 -29.34 32.63
CA ASP A 525 -24.70 -30.25 33.06
C ASP A 525 -23.34 -29.54 33.04
N PRO A 526 -22.83 -29.10 34.21
CA PRO A 526 -21.61 -28.28 34.28
C PRO A 526 -20.31 -29.06 34.00
N ASN A 527 -20.41 -30.23 33.39
CA ASN A 527 -19.28 -31.06 32.97
C ASN A 527 -19.31 -31.33 31.47
N GLU A 528 -20.30 -30.84 30.72
CA GLU A 528 -20.45 -31.06 29.28
C GLU A 528 -20.87 -29.74 28.66
N TYR A 529 -20.25 -29.33 27.55
CA TYR A 529 -20.51 -28.02 26.94
C TYR A 529 -20.53 -28.08 25.40
N PHE A 530 -19.64 -28.88 24.80
CA PHE A 530 -19.59 -29.15 23.36
C PHE A 530 -20.07 -30.57 23.05
N ASP A 531 -20.61 -30.78 21.85
CA ASP A 531 -21.00 -32.08 21.26
C ASP A 531 -20.71 -31.96 19.76
N SER A 532 -19.47 -32.32 19.43
CA SER A 532 -18.82 -32.02 18.15
C SER A 532 -19.38 -32.85 16.99
N ASP A 533 -19.84 -34.09 17.23
CA ASP A 533 -20.47 -34.95 16.21
C ASP A 533 -22.01 -34.92 16.22
N GLY A 534 -22.62 -34.28 17.24
CA GLY A 534 -24.05 -34.11 17.37
C GLY A 534 -24.81 -35.39 17.74
N ASP A 535 -24.14 -36.40 18.32
CA ASP A 535 -24.77 -37.65 18.73
C ASP A 535 -25.56 -37.54 20.06
N GLY A 536 -25.35 -36.43 20.78
CA GLY A 536 -25.99 -36.08 22.05
C GLY A 536 -25.26 -36.58 23.30
N VAL A 537 -24.02 -37.04 23.17
CA VAL A 537 -23.03 -37.21 24.24
C VAL A 537 -22.05 -36.04 24.13
N GLY A 538 -21.74 -35.36 25.24
CA GLY A 538 -20.79 -34.24 25.19
C GLY A 538 -19.34 -34.73 25.12
N ASP A 539 -18.47 -33.92 24.53
CA ASP A 539 -17.06 -34.24 24.24
C ASP A 539 -16.28 -34.66 25.51
N ASN A 540 -16.67 -34.22 26.71
CA ASN A 540 -15.98 -34.64 27.94
C ASN A 540 -16.30 -36.08 28.36
N ALA A 541 -17.41 -36.64 27.86
CA ALA A 541 -17.83 -38.02 28.08
C ALA A 541 -17.74 -38.92 26.84
N ASP A 542 -17.69 -38.34 25.65
CA ASP A 542 -17.45 -39.09 24.42
C ASP A 542 -15.98 -39.55 24.34
N THR A 543 -15.72 -40.47 23.43
CA THR A 543 -14.41 -41.09 23.20
C THR A 543 -14.03 -41.09 21.73
N ASP A 544 -14.81 -40.39 20.90
CA ASP A 544 -14.83 -40.33 19.43
C ASP A 544 -15.56 -39.01 19.05
N ASP A 545 -14.99 -37.87 19.48
CA ASP A 545 -15.68 -36.56 19.54
C ASP A 545 -16.17 -36.06 18.16
N ASP A 546 -15.57 -36.51 17.05
CA ASP A 546 -15.99 -36.17 15.69
C ASP A 546 -16.78 -37.28 14.96
N GLY A 547 -16.94 -38.45 15.60
CA GLY A 547 -17.74 -39.56 15.11
C GLY A 547 -17.21 -40.23 13.84
N ASP A 548 -15.92 -40.09 13.54
CA ASP A 548 -15.27 -40.68 12.37
C ASP A 548 -14.99 -42.20 12.54
N GLY A 549 -14.98 -42.67 13.81
CA GLY A 549 -14.79 -44.05 14.20
C GLY A 549 -13.39 -44.41 14.72
N VAL A 550 -12.50 -43.43 14.87
CA VAL A 550 -11.21 -43.51 15.55
C VAL A 550 -11.33 -42.83 16.92
N LEU A 551 -10.86 -43.50 17.97
CA LEU A 551 -11.00 -42.94 19.32
C LEU A 551 -10.04 -41.76 19.50
N ASP A 552 -10.44 -40.67 20.19
CA ASP A 552 -9.63 -39.46 20.43
C ASP A 552 -8.23 -39.79 20.96
N SER A 553 -8.14 -40.81 21.82
CA SER A 553 -6.87 -41.27 22.40
C SER A 553 -5.84 -41.78 21.38
N THR A 554 -6.27 -42.02 20.15
CA THR A 554 -5.50 -42.53 19.02
C THR A 554 -5.71 -41.71 17.75
N ASP A 555 -6.51 -40.65 17.83
CA ASP A 555 -6.72 -39.71 16.75
C ASP A 555 -5.74 -38.54 16.88
N ALA A 556 -5.15 -38.13 15.76
CA ALA A 556 -4.33 -36.93 15.70
C ALA A 556 -5.19 -35.65 15.65
N PHE A 557 -6.43 -35.76 15.12
CA PHE A 557 -7.40 -34.68 14.95
C PHE A 557 -8.76 -35.07 15.52
N PRO A 558 -8.92 -35.17 16.86
CA PRO A 558 -10.15 -35.68 17.49
C PRO A 558 -11.45 -34.91 17.20
N TYR A 559 -11.37 -33.75 16.56
CA TYR A 559 -12.52 -32.88 16.27
C TYR A 559 -12.74 -32.68 14.76
N ASP A 560 -11.97 -33.36 13.90
CA ASP A 560 -12.08 -33.26 12.44
C ASP A 560 -12.38 -34.63 11.82
N PRO A 561 -13.64 -34.92 11.46
CA PRO A 561 -14.04 -36.23 10.96
C PRO A 561 -13.46 -36.58 9.59
N SER A 562 -12.69 -35.69 8.98
CA SER A 562 -11.98 -35.92 7.73
C SER A 562 -10.52 -36.32 7.90
N GLU A 563 -9.96 -36.24 9.11
CA GLU A 563 -8.54 -36.50 9.39
C GLU A 563 -8.37 -37.42 10.60
N THR A 564 -7.40 -38.33 10.55
CA THR A 564 -7.15 -39.29 11.66
C THR A 564 -5.68 -39.52 11.99
N MET A 565 -4.79 -39.10 11.09
CA MET A 565 -3.35 -39.37 11.16
C MET A 565 -2.59 -38.12 10.75
N ASP A 566 -1.49 -37.86 11.46
CA ASP A 566 -0.47 -36.85 11.16
C ASP A 566 0.87 -37.61 11.23
N THR A 567 1.31 -38.13 10.08
CA THR A 567 2.39 -39.11 10.03
C THR A 567 3.77 -38.51 10.33
N ASP A 568 4.00 -37.24 9.97
CA ASP A 568 5.27 -36.55 10.19
C ASP A 568 5.25 -35.51 11.33
N GLY A 569 4.06 -35.17 11.85
CA GLY A 569 3.87 -34.42 13.08
C GLY A 569 3.88 -32.92 12.88
N ASP A 570 3.49 -32.44 11.70
CA ASP A 570 3.51 -31.03 11.35
C ASP A 570 2.20 -30.29 11.68
N GLY A 571 1.14 -31.03 12.01
CA GLY A 571 -0.17 -30.51 12.38
C GLY A 571 -1.17 -30.37 11.23
N LEU A 572 -0.84 -30.80 10.01
CA LEU A 572 -1.80 -31.03 8.93
C LEU A 572 -2.10 -32.54 8.82
N GLY A 573 -3.36 -32.90 8.54
CA GLY A 573 -3.75 -34.31 8.46
C GLY A 573 -3.33 -34.97 7.16
N ASP A 574 -3.00 -36.26 7.23
CA ASP A 574 -2.52 -37.08 6.11
C ASP A 574 -3.45 -37.06 4.86
N ASN A 575 -4.76 -36.76 5.00
CA ASN A 575 -5.66 -36.68 3.84
C ASN A 575 -5.63 -35.32 3.14
N ALA A 576 -5.26 -34.25 3.85
CA ALA A 576 -5.13 -32.88 3.34
C ALA A 576 -3.68 -32.52 2.99
N ASP A 577 -2.70 -33.23 3.54
CA ASP A 577 -1.28 -33.04 3.29
C ASP A 577 -0.83 -33.72 1.99
N GLU A 578 -0.24 -32.95 1.06
CA GLU A 578 0.32 -33.49 -0.19
C GLU A 578 1.66 -34.23 0.04
N PHE A 579 2.33 -33.94 1.16
CA PHE A 579 3.58 -34.56 1.60
C PHE A 579 3.50 -35.20 3.01
N PRO A 580 2.66 -36.24 3.25
CA PRO A 580 2.41 -36.82 4.59
C PRO A 580 3.58 -37.50 5.30
N ASN A 581 4.81 -37.35 4.82
CA ASN A 581 6.00 -37.93 5.44
C ASN A 581 7.15 -36.91 5.53
N ASP A 582 6.88 -35.65 5.22
CA ASP A 582 7.85 -34.56 5.23
C ASP A 582 7.29 -33.32 5.95
N ALA A 583 7.57 -33.22 7.25
CA ALA A 583 7.04 -32.16 8.11
C ALA A 583 7.47 -30.73 7.74
N THR A 584 8.27 -30.55 6.70
CA THR A 584 8.62 -29.22 6.16
C THR A 584 7.82 -28.84 4.92
N GLU A 585 6.98 -29.73 4.39
CA GLU A 585 6.20 -29.49 3.17
C GLU A 585 4.73 -29.87 3.38
N ARG A 586 3.82 -29.14 2.73
CA ARG A 586 2.37 -29.38 2.86
C ARG A 586 1.60 -29.25 1.56
N VAL A 587 2.08 -28.36 0.68
CA VAL A 587 1.41 -27.91 -0.54
C VAL A 587 2.39 -28.07 -1.71
N ASP A 588 1.86 -28.50 -2.85
CA ASP A 588 2.53 -28.56 -4.15
C ASP A 588 1.66 -27.75 -5.12
N SER A 589 1.88 -26.44 -5.16
CA SER A 589 0.98 -25.47 -5.79
C SER A 589 0.84 -25.67 -7.29
N ASP A 590 1.87 -26.20 -7.95
CA ASP A 590 1.88 -26.41 -9.40
C ASP A 590 1.83 -27.90 -9.81
N GLY A 591 2.12 -28.83 -8.89
CA GLY A 591 2.01 -30.27 -9.08
C GLY A 591 3.24 -30.91 -9.75
N ASP A 592 4.42 -30.31 -9.63
CA ASP A 592 5.67 -30.84 -10.18
C ASP A 592 6.30 -31.95 -9.30
N GLY A 593 5.88 -32.02 -8.03
CA GLY A 593 6.31 -32.99 -7.03
C GLY A 593 7.40 -32.49 -6.06
N VAL A 594 7.75 -31.21 -6.09
CA VAL A 594 8.52 -30.49 -5.08
C VAL A 594 7.54 -29.66 -4.24
N GLY A 595 7.72 -29.63 -2.92
CA GLY A 595 6.83 -28.86 -2.06
C GLY A 595 7.16 -27.38 -2.10
N ASP A 596 6.16 -26.53 -1.94
CA ASP A 596 6.27 -25.07 -2.07
C ASP A 596 7.39 -24.45 -1.21
N ASN A 597 7.77 -25.04 -0.06
CA ASN A 597 8.84 -24.50 0.78
C ASN A 597 10.25 -24.84 0.26
N ALA A 598 10.37 -25.91 -0.53
CA ALA A 598 11.61 -26.32 -1.18
C ALA A 598 11.70 -25.86 -2.65
N ASP A 599 10.57 -25.46 -3.23
CA ASP A 599 10.46 -25.00 -4.60
C ASP A 599 10.78 -23.50 -4.69
N VAL A 600 11.79 -23.15 -5.50
CA VAL A 600 12.14 -21.74 -5.76
C VAL A 600 11.12 -21.08 -6.70
N PHE A 601 10.40 -21.87 -7.50
CA PHE A 601 9.38 -21.42 -8.43
C PHE A 601 8.04 -22.16 -8.23
N PRO A 602 7.33 -22.02 -7.09
CA PRO A 602 6.13 -22.82 -6.72
C PRO A 602 4.90 -22.70 -7.64
N SER A 603 5.01 -21.97 -8.75
CA SER A 603 3.93 -21.79 -9.73
C SER A 603 4.32 -22.22 -11.15
N ASP A 604 5.58 -22.63 -11.38
CA ASP A 604 6.06 -23.12 -12.67
C ASP A 604 6.44 -24.60 -12.60
N THR A 605 5.52 -25.44 -13.07
CA THR A 605 5.68 -26.90 -13.13
C THR A 605 6.93 -27.44 -13.86
N THR A 606 7.72 -26.56 -14.47
CA THR A 606 8.93 -26.89 -15.23
C THR A 606 10.22 -26.44 -14.55
N GLU A 607 10.17 -25.67 -13.47
CA GLU A 607 11.33 -25.16 -12.74
C GLU A 607 11.14 -25.34 -11.23
N TRP A 608 12.15 -25.81 -10.51
CA TRP A 608 12.05 -26.06 -9.05
C TRP A 608 13.32 -25.68 -8.27
N ALA A 609 14.36 -25.26 -8.97
CA ALA A 609 15.65 -24.95 -8.39
C ALA A 609 16.31 -23.82 -9.19
N ASP A 610 17.01 -22.95 -8.48
CA ASP A 610 17.86 -21.90 -9.00
C ASP A 610 19.21 -22.02 -8.29
N THR A 611 20.17 -22.66 -8.93
CA THR A 611 21.43 -23.05 -8.28
C THR A 611 22.37 -21.86 -8.06
N ASP A 612 22.30 -20.82 -8.88
CA ASP A 612 23.14 -19.63 -8.79
C ASP A 612 22.40 -18.35 -8.39
N GLY A 613 21.07 -18.39 -8.32
CA GLY A 613 20.24 -17.35 -7.72
C GLY A 613 19.96 -16.17 -8.66
N ASP A 614 19.99 -16.38 -9.97
CA ASP A 614 19.78 -15.31 -10.96
C ASP A 614 18.32 -15.10 -11.37
N GLY A 615 17.41 -15.89 -10.78
CA GLY A 615 15.97 -15.83 -11.03
C GLY A 615 15.51 -16.65 -12.24
N VAL A 616 16.39 -17.40 -12.90
CA VAL A 616 16.03 -18.34 -13.97
C VAL A 616 16.25 -19.76 -13.52
N GLY A 617 15.20 -20.58 -13.56
CA GLY A 617 15.28 -21.96 -13.12
C GLY A 617 16.30 -22.80 -13.89
N ASP A 618 16.96 -23.71 -13.16
CA ASP A 618 18.03 -24.59 -13.62
C ASP A 618 17.68 -25.39 -14.90
N ASN A 619 16.40 -25.66 -15.18
CA ASN A 619 16.01 -26.43 -16.37
C ASN A 619 15.94 -25.58 -17.64
N SER A 620 15.69 -24.28 -17.50
CA SER A 620 15.63 -23.31 -18.60
C SER A 620 16.94 -22.54 -18.78
N ASP A 621 17.74 -22.43 -17.74
CA ASP A 621 19.02 -21.76 -17.78
C ASP A 621 20.10 -22.57 -18.55
N ALA A 622 20.77 -21.91 -19.49
CA ALA A 622 21.89 -22.46 -20.23
C ALA A 622 23.17 -22.58 -19.37
N PHE A 623 23.31 -21.76 -18.32
CA PHE A 623 24.44 -21.80 -17.39
C PHE A 623 24.03 -21.79 -15.90
N PRO A 624 23.40 -22.88 -15.38
CA PRO A 624 22.83 -22.98 -14.01
C PRO A 624 23.79 -22.89 -12.83
N ASN A 625 25.00 -22.36 -13.01
CA ASN A 625 25.99 -22.17 -11.96
C ASN A 625 26.78 -20.86 -12.17
N ASP A 626 26.31 -19.99 -13.06
CA ASP A 626 26.87 -18.69 -13.42
C ASP A 626 25.75 -17.67 -13.59
N ALA A 627 25.37 -17.04 -12.46
CA ALA A 627 24.31 -16.03 -12.39
C ALA A 627 24.49 -14.80 -13.30
N SER A 628 25.64 -14.68 -13.98
CA SER A 628 25.88 -13.61 -14.95
C SER A 628 25.50 -13.99 -16.38
N GLU A 629 25.05 -15.23 -16.64
CA GLU A 629 24.83 -15.77 -17.98
C GLU A 629 23.61 -16.70 -18.05
N ILE A 630 22.51 -16.23 -18.62
CA ILE A 630 21.29 -17.06 -18.75
C ILE A 630 21.14 -17.71 -20.13
N VAL A 631 21.67 -17.06 -21.17
CA VAL A 631 21.36 -17.37 -22.57
C VAL A 631 22.62 -17.64 -23.39
N ASP A 632 22.65 -18.78 -24.09
CA ASP A 632 23.62 -19.11 -25.15
C ASP A 632 22.91 -19.09 -26.51
N SER A 633 22.88 -17.92 -27.16
CA SER A 633 22.05 -17.70 -28.34
C SER A 633 22.53 -18.43 -29.61
N ASP A 634 23.79 -18.85 -29.67
CA ASP A 634 24.34 -19.58 -30.82
C ASP A 634 24.87 -20.99 -30.50
N GLY A 635 24.85 -21.37 -29.21
CA GLY A 635 25.14 -22.71 -28.72
C GLY A 635 26.64 -23.04 -28.67
N ASP A 636 27.49 -22.03 -28.53
CA ASP A 636 28.95 -22.20 -28.56
C ASP A 636 29.60 -22.39 -27.18
N GLY A 637 28.80 -22.24 -26.12
CA GLY A 637 29.18 -22.46 -24.73
C GLY A 637 29.79 -21.25 -24.02
N VAL A 638 29.68 -20.06 -24.60
CA VAL A 638 29.90 -18.77 -23.93
C VAL A 638 28.55 -18.05 -23.86
N GLY A 639 28.19 -17.55 -22.68
CA GLY A 639 26.93 -16.84 -22.54
C GLY A 639 26.97 -15.48 -23.22
N ASN A 640 25.78 -14.97 -23.55
CA ASN A 640 25.63 -13.74 -24.31
C ASN A 640 26.33 -12.50 -23.70
N ASN A 641 26.50 -12.44 -22.37
CA ASN A 641 27.12 -11.28 -21.71
C ASN A 641 28.65 -11.29 -21.86
N ALA A 642 29.27 -12.46 -21.88
CA ALA A 642 30.70 -12.68 -22.10
C ALA A 642 31.06 -12.82 -23.59
N ASP A 643 30.07 -13.06 -24.46
CA ASP A 643 30.28 -13.21 -25.89
C ASP A 643 30.20 -11.86 -26.64
N ALA A 644 31.32 -11.46 -27.26
CA ALA A 644 31.34 -10.27 -28.12
C ALA A 644 30.50 -10.43 -29.40
N PHE A 645 30.15 -11.66 -29.80
CA PHE A 645 29.32 -11.99 -30.95
C PHE A 645 28.28 -13.09 -30.61
N PRO A 646 27.26 -12.78 -29.78
CA PRO A 646 26.28 -13.74 -29.20
C PRO A 646 25.43 -14.58 -30.18
N TYR A 647 25.70 -14.47 -31.47
CA TYR A 647 24.87 -14.95 -32.56
C TYR A 647 25.70 -15.63 -33.67
N ASP A 648 27.03 -15.72 -33.50
CA ASP A 648 27.95 -16.40 -34.39
C ASP A 648 28.88 -17.32 -33.61
N ALA A 649 28.48 -18.59 -33.53
CA ALA A 649 29.17 -19.67 -32.79
C ALA A 649 30.63 -19.96 -33.21
N ASN A 650 31.22 -19.15 -34.08
CA ASN A 650 32.61 -19.21 -34.50
C ASN A 650 33.44 -18.01 -34.00
N GLU A 651 32.85 -17.04 -33.30
CA GLU A 651 33.48 -15.79 -32.84
C GLU A 651 33.05 -15.52 -31.40
N GLN A 652 33.99 -15.39 -30.46
CA GLN A 652 33.66 -15.17 -29.03
C GLN A 652 34.28 -13.89 -28.46
N SER A 653 35.17 -13.22 -29.20
CA SER A 653 35.98 -12.11 -28.68
C SER A 653 36.36 -11.11 -29.76
N ASP A 654 36.37 -9.82 -29.40
CA ASP A 654 36.87 -8.71 -30.21
C ASP A 654 37.97 -7.95 -29.46
N SER A 655 39.20 -8.44 -29.56
CA SER A 655 40.32 -7.90 -28.77
C SER A 655 40.68 -6.44 -29.12
N ASP A 656 40.27 -5.93 -30.28
CA ASP A 656 40.60 -4.57 -30.73
C ASP A 656 39.38 -3.63 -30.86
N GLY A 657 38.18 -4.13 -30.55
CA GLY A 657 36.93 -3.37 -30.47
C GLY A 657 36.48 -2.83 -31.83
N ASN A 658 36.84 -3.51 -32.93
CA ASN A 658 36.58 -3.02 -34.28
C ASN A 658 35.28 -3.58 -34.90
N GLY A 659 34.58 -4.46 -34.20
CA GLY A 659 33.34 -5.12 -34.63
C GLY A 659 33.54 -6.33 -35.54
N VAL A 660 34.77 -6.85 -35.67
CA VAL A 660 35.12 -8.10 -36.37
C VAL A 660 35.82 -9.00 -35.37
N GLY A 661 35.26 -10.18 -35.13
CA GLY A 661 35.82 -11.08 -34.13
C GLY A 661 37.21 -11.60 -34.50
N ASP A 662 37.95 -11.98 -33.46
CA ASP A 662 39.35 -12.35 -33.54
C ASP A 662 39.59 -13.53 -34.52
N ASN A 663 38.60 -14.42 -34.70
CA ASN A 663 38.72 -15.57 -35.60
C ASN A 663 38.55 -15.16 -37.08
N ALA A 664 37.63 -14.25 -37.40
CA ALA A 664 37.46 -13.66 -38.74
C ALA A 664 38.65 -12.78 -39.09
N GLN A 665 39.21 -12.07 -38.12
CA GLN A 665 40.43 -11.29 -38.29
C GLN A 665 41.63 -12.19 -38.63
N ALA A 666 41.75 -13.35 -37.98
CA ALA A 666 42.78 -14.35 -38.30
C ALA A 666 42.67 -14.90 -39.74
N ASP A 667 41.46 -14.98 -40.30
CA ASP A 667 41.21 -15.35 -41.70
C ASP A 667 41.50 -14.20 -42.68
N GLN A 668 41.27 -12.95 -42.31
CA GLN A 668 41.62 -11.78 -43.13
C GLN A 668 43.14 -11.53 -43.21
N GLU A 669 43.88 -11.78 -42.12
CA GLU A 669 45.35 -11.65 -42.11
C GLU A 669 46.05 -12.71 -42.97
N ASN A 670 45.39 -13.82 -43.29
CA ASN A 670 45.90 -14.85 -44.20
C ASN A 670 45.52 -14.63 -45.68
N GLY A 671 44.83 -13.54 -46.04
CA GLY A 671 44.02 -13.50 -47.27
C GLY A 671 44.05 -12.29 -48.22
N GLY A 672 44.72 -11.17 -47.94
CA GLY A 672 45.15 -10.20 -48.99
C GLY A 672 44.16 -9.17 -49.60
N THR A 673 44.62 -7.91 -49.57
CA THR A 673 44.31 -6.71 -50.40
C THR A 673 43.00 -5.93 -50.15
N THR A 674 43.17 -4.66 -49.76
CA THR A 674 42.23 -3.52 -49.96
C THR A 674 41.96 -3.28 -51.46
N PRO A 675 40.99 -2.43 -51.89
CA PRO A 675 39.88 -1.71 -51.22
C PRO A 675 38.52 -1.80 -52.00
N VAL A 676 37.52 -0.99 -51.60
CA VAL A 676 36.59 -0.12 -52.38
C VAL A 676 35.08 -0.32 -52.10
N ASP A 677 34.48 0.72 -51.54
CA ASP A 677 33.05 1.10 -51.50
C ASP A 677 32.39 1.12 -52.92
N PRO A 678 31.19 0.54 -53.12
CA PRO A 678 30.04 1.39 -53.48
C PRO A 678 28.63 0.92 -53.03
N GLU A 679 27.75 1.93 -52.91
CA GLU A 679 26.28 2.02 -52.78
C GLU A 679 25.35 0.96 -53.44
N PRO A 680 24.06 0.88 -52.99
CA PRO A 680 23.14 -0.24 -53.23
C PRO A 680 22.22 -0.08 -54.46
N VAL A 681 21.60 -1.19 -54.90
CA VAL A 681 20.57 -1.24 -55.96
C VAL A 681 19.30 -1.92 -55.44
N GLU A 682 18.17 -1.28 -55.77
CA GLU A 682 16.78 -1.46 -55.35
C GLU A 682 16.09 -2.82 -55.60
N GLU A 683 15.06 -3.03 -54.77
CA GLU A 683 13.76 -3.74 -54.90
C GLU A 683 13.43 -4.53 -56.18
N SER A 684 12.81 -5.71 -55.99
CA SER A 684 11.37 -5.91 -56.28
C SER A 684 10.92 -7.39 -56.23
N GLY A 685 9.78 -7.65 -55.57
CA GLY A 685 8.72 -8.50 -56.16
C GLY A 685 8.31 -9.81 -55.49
N SER A 686 7.39 -9.70 -54.52
CA SER A 686 6.11 -10.44 -54.39
C SER A 686 6.00 -11.96 -54.10
N PHE A 687 5.16 -12.25 -53.10
CA PHE A 687 4.09 -13.27 -52.99
C PHE A 687 4.40 -14.68 -52.42
N LEU A 688 3.85 -14.91 -51.21
CA LEU A 688 3.64 -16.16 -50.41
C LEU A 688 2.70 -17.19 -51.11
N PRO A 689 2.47 -18.46 -50.61
CA PRO A 689 2.62 -18.97 -49.23
C PRO A 689 3.18 -20.41 -49.06
N GLY A 690 3.55 -20.76 -47.82
CA GLY A 690 3.79 -22.15 -47.41
C GLY A 690 4.25 -22.29 -45.95
N PHE A 691 3.33 -22.63 -45.06
CA PHE A 691 3.55 -23.00 -43.65
C PHE A 691 4.58 -24.13 -43.48
N SER A 692 5.52 -23.96 -42.55
CA SER A 692 5.74 -24.86 -41.38
C SER A 692 6.98 -24.46 -40.56
N ALA A 693 6.76 -24.18 -39.27
CA ALA A 693 7.65 -24.30 -38.09
C ALA A 693 9.06 -23.69 -38.17
N ILE A 694 9.31 -22.54 -37.53
CA ILE A 694 9.68 -22.33 -36.09
C ILE A 694 11.19 -22.56 -35.87
N MET A 695 11.81 -21.61 -35.18
CA MET A 695 13.23 -21.39 -34.83
C MET A 695 14.03 -20.46 -35.77
N GLY A 696 14.64 -19.45 -35.17
CA GLY A 696 15.90 -18.86 -35.65
C GLY A 696 15.80 -17.44 -36.21
N ILE A 697 15.76 -16.47 -35.29
CA ILE A 697 16.86 -15.52 -35.04
C ILE A 697 17.25 -14.53 -36.18
N ILE A 698 17.49 -13.29 -35.75
CA ILE A 698 18.37 -12.23 -36.32
C ILE A 698 17.77 -11.22 -37.33
N SER A 699 17.58 -10.00 -36.79
CA SER A 699 18.41 -8.83 -37.13
C SER A 699 18.07 -8.02 -38.39
N MET A 700 17.85 -6.71 -38.25
CA MET A 700 18.94 -5.72 -38.20
C MET A 700 18.50 -4.32 -38.70
N LEU A 701 18.81 -3.31 -37.88
CA LEU A 701 19.24 -1.93 -38.21
C LEU A 701 18.43 -1.05 -39.19
N GLY A 702 18.15 0.18 -38.75
CA GLY A 702 18.17 1.32 -39.66
C GLY A 702 17.50 2.61 -39.18
N ALA A 703 18.18 3.36 -38.32
CA ALA A 703 17.81 4.72 -37.92
C ALA A 703 17.70 5.74 -39.08
N ALA A 704 16.64 6.56 -38.98
CA ALA A 704 16.60 8.02 -39.13
C ALA A 704 16.98 8.77 -40.46
N ILE A 705 15.92 9.39 -41.04
CA ILE A 705 15.81 10.84 -41.35
C ILE A 705 16.53 11.45 -42.59
N LEU A 706 15.78 11.85 -43.64
CA LEU A 706 15.44 13.26 -43.98
C LEU A 706 14.65 13.46 -45.30
N VAL A 707 13.61 14.28 -45.14
CA VAL A 707 12.60 14.84 -46.06
C VAL A 707 13.16 15.70 -47.22
N ALA A 708 12.56 15.59 -48.44
CA ALA A 708 11.90 16.71 -49.18
C ALA A 708 11.78 16.52 -50.73
N GLY A 709 10.56 16.26 -51.21
CA GLY A 709 9.80 17.28 -51.98
C GLY A 709 9.62 17.20 -53.51
N ARG A 710 8.32 17.23 -53.93
CA ARG A 710 7.70 17.85 -55.15
C ARG A 710 7.89 17.12 -56.50
N ARG A 711 6.91 17.00 -57.43
CA ARG A 711 5.68 17.77 -57.77
C ARG A 711 4.88 17.04 -58.88
N LYS A 712 3.53 17.12 -58.83
CA LYS A 712 2.53 17.23 -59.94
C LYS A 712 2.63 16.30 -61.16
N ASP A 713 1.60 15.49 -61.36
CA ASP A 713 0.48 15.84 -62.25
C ASP A 713 -0.87 15.35 -61.69
#